data_AF-A0AAF1BMG7-F1
#
_entry.id   AF-A0AAF1BMG7-F1
#
_cell.length_a   1.000
_cell.length_b   1.000
_cell.length_c   1.000
_cell.angle_alpha   90.00
_cell.angle_beta   90.00
_cell.angle_gamma   90.00
#
_symmetry.space_group_name_H-M   'P 1'
#
loop_
_entity.id
_entity.type
_entity.pdbx_description
1 polymer ?
#
loop_
_entity_poly.entity_id
_entity_poly.type
_entity_poly.pdbx_seq_one_letter_code
_entity_poly.pdbx_strand_id
1 'polypeptide(L)'
;MQKFLNIIICLLILAPAPIANAEEFGTSSCNVNYSVNVKEKNIIEGNGNQAQEVELYVNDNFIGQTTVDNNNKFKFQLNDELTDQDKVKVISEDNTINLTFKEDSENKKDFEGTYQCTKKEEETSSEDNSEKVTEEKESKDIEESTTEESEEIEEAAEDEEDVEKEPAEEKETSEENFEKETDEKEEASKETSDEETKMRATSLNEEEPKPKEEPKTRFSGKCPTAEEYMTANSNYMGNAIENTIRGEVRCVETPRELEAAMSDNKVEVIILKKDIEGTKSTDIKSNYNQKILDGNGYALSNTSSFTNSDISEFIIKDFKYLHKPRTATATAYMFNSKVENGDIRVINSNYNPNFSRSDYFFAYGSPSNIHFYGNVNINMDFGVLSFALDFSSYIVHNNADVSINGAYGGIALHTENNSPHAIHLKNGSTLNITAERSGIYSDKYYNPNTILVDKGATLGITSKNYRGIDIKQRRTISKIDVNGGNFNLKSTNSGVYFDAEALELNVKNTGKFTIDSTNRKAMITSSKIDINVDGASEMNLKSYEPTIEARSGGSLNLNVRNQSKVNIESTANSVINTRGNDNINVNRSSLIASGAGTFSSTSTLVNFNIIYPELVDSKGNSQLFSGQTNFDVQNSKIQGFKELNNTPSYQTPSVTGTFKFNRDTTTASNSITNSYKNFNSNFKQTLKRMVFKGSFGDVEHVDVYDTDREVKVTMTDVSSQPFKLTMRNITTGESFESLENKNGGKFTFKIPDRKLNKGDKIEFCLTHNDANQNYDECLYDTIVKGNRLEIINVNDIVFEDTSIDNNPNKVIHRKNDTHDVTVYNSKESNFNLSVHSEGPLKNIQNASELNDALYLVQNGQFKSIESEEQMIGTHNDVKPDNDNYKFTFGKDEGILIRTNPINATIGEYKATLVWTLTDGP
;
A
#
# COMPACT_ATOMS: atom_id res chain seq x y z
N MET A 1 -62.42 19.51 30.41
CA MET A 1 -61.90 20.82 29.94
C MET A 1 -60.78 21.21 30.89
N GLN A 2 -59.56 21.41 30.38
CA GLN A 2 -58.30 21.61 31.13
C GLN A 2 -57.90 20.43 32.06
N LYS A 3 -56.59 20.32 32.34
CA LYS A 3 -55.92 19.26 33.15
C LYS A 3 -56.07 17.79 32.68
N PHE A 4 -55.69 17.48 31.43
CA PHE A 4 -55.16 16.15 31.05
C PHE A 4 -54.44 16.14 29.68
N LEU A 5 -53.59 17.15 29.40
CA LEU A 5 -52.93 17.29 28.08
C LEU A 5 -51.46 17.80 28.14
N ASN A 6 -50.74 17.59 29.26
CA ASN A 6 -49.39 18.12 29.47
C ASN A 6 -48.31 17.05 29.79
N ILE A 7 -48.56 15.76 29.51
CA ILE A 7 -47.63 14.65 29.86
C ILE A 7 -47.26 13.76 28.63
N ILE A 8 -47.76 14.07 27.43
CA ILE A 8 -47.46 13.31 26.20
C ILE A 8 -46.66 14.15 25.16
N ILE A 9 -46.28 15.40 25.49
CA ILE A 9 -45.41 16.25 24.67
C ILE A 9 -44.24 16.75 25.53
N CYS A 10 -43.32 15.84 25.87
CA CYS A 10 -42.05 16.18 26.54
C CYS A 10 -40.98 15.06 26.46
N LEU A 11 -41.12 14.10 25.54
CA LEU A 11 -40.29 12.87 25.50
C LEU A 11 -39.91 12.39 24.09
N LEU A 12 -39.95 13.30 23.10
CA LEU A 12 -39.64 13.00 21.70
C LEU A 12 -38.81 14.08 20.97
N ILE A 13 -38.28 15.07 21.70
CA ILE A 13 -37.37 16.10 21.16
C ILE A 13 -36.26 16.33 22.20
N LEU A 14 -35.16 15.58 22.09
CA LEU A 14 -33.84 15.90 22.67
C LEU A 14 -32.77 14.90 22.17
N ALA A 15 -32.58 14.86 20.85
CA ALA A 15 -31.36 14.30 20.24
C ALA A 15 -30.50 15.47 19.77
N PRO A 16 -29.22 15.60 20.19
CA PRO A 16 -28.34 16.64 19.69
C PRO A 16 -27.99 16.34 18.23
N ALA A 17 -28.36 17.24 17.32
CA ALA A 17 -27.86 17.20 15.95
C ALA A 17 -26.35 17.50 15.95
N PRO A 18 -25.51 16.74 15.21
CA PRO A 18 -24.12 17.09 15.03
C PRO A 18 -24.03 18.38 14.23
N ILE A 19 -23.51 19.44 14.85
CA ILE A 19 -23.18 20.68 14.15
C ILE A 19 -21.93 20.41 13.30
N ALA A 20 -22.11 20.30 11.99
CA ALA A 20 -21.01 20.20 11.05
C ALA A 20 -20.34 21.58 10.91
N ASN A 21 -19.33 21.85 11.73
CA ASN A 21 -18.34 22.88 11.41
C ASN A 21 -17.54 22.40 10.20
N ALA A 22 -17.39 23.27 9.19
CA ALA A 22 -16.49 23.01 8.08
C ALA A 22 -15.05 23.28 8.52
N GLU A 23 -14.22 22.23 8.58
CA GLU A 23 -12.77 22.37 8.53
C GLU A 23 -12.34 22.24 7.07
N GLU A 24 -11.48 23.16 6.59
CA GLU A 24 -10.98 23.17 5.22
C GLU A 24 -9.95 22.05 5.00
N PHE A 25 -10.44 20.84 4.70
CA PHE A 25 -9.61 19.78 4.14
C PHE A 25 -9.38 20.05 2.64
N GLY A 26 -8.12 20.06 2.22
CA GLY A 26 -7.72 20.31 0.83
C GLY A 26 -8.43 19.36 -0.13
N THR A 27 -9.00 19.91 -1.20
CA THR A 27 -9.97 19.25 -2.07
C THR A 27 -9.37 18.11 -2.90
N SER A 28 -9.48 16.89 -2.39
CA SER A 28 -9.34 15.67 -3.18
C SER A 28 -10.49 15.59 -4.20
N SER A 29 -10.19 15.68 -5.49
CA SER A 29 -11.19 15.73 -6.58
C SER A 29 -11.82 14.37 -6.92
N CYS A 30 -12.22 13.61 -5.90
CA CYS A 30 -13.26 12.59 -6.04
C CYS A 30 -14.61 13.30 -5.82
N ASN A 31 -15.32 13.65 -6.89
CA ASN A 31 -16.58 14.39 -6.78
C ASN A 31 -17.66 13.53 -6.10
N VAL A 32 -17.96 13.84 -4.84
CA VAL A 32 -18.80 13.03 -3.92
C VAL A 32 -20.31 13.07 -4.25
N ASN A 33 -20.68 13.40 -5.49
CA ASN A 33 -22.07 13.60 -5.92
C ASN A 33 -22.72 12.37 -6.58
N TYR A 34 -21.96 11.29 -6.83
CA TYR A 34 -22.54 10.08 -7.39
C TYR A 34 -23.33 9.27 -6.34
N SER A 35 -24.60 9.01 -6.62
CA SER A 35 -25.47 8.16 -5.80
C SER A 35 -26.43 7.35 -6.67
N VAL A 36 -26.92 6.22 -6.16
CA VAL A 36 -27.80 5.31 -6.91
C VAL A 36 -28.95 4.85 -6.01
N ASN A 37 -30.17 4.91 -6.52
CA ASN A 37 -31.39 4.49 -5.83
C ASN A 37 -32.29 3.65 -6.76
N VAL A 38 -33.11 2.78 -6.19
CA VAL A 38 -34.19 2.08 -6.91
C VAL A 38 -35.50 2.83 -6.68
N LYS A 39 -36.13 3.29 -7.75
CA LYS A 39 -37.46 3.94 -7.68
C LYS A 39 -38.57 2.89 -7.76
N GLU A 40 -38.43 1.98 -8.72
CA GLU A 40 -39.29 0.84 -9.04
C GLU A 40 -38.36 -0.29 -9.48
N LYS A 41 -38.79 -1.57 -9.46
CA LYS A 41 -37.87 -2.70 -9.72
C LYS A 41 -37.19 -2.65 -11.10
N ASN A 42 -37.80 -1.95 -12.05
CA ASN A 42 -37.29 -1.72 -13.40
C ASN A 42 -36.77 -0.28 -13.62
N ILE A 43 -36.60 0.52 -12.55
CA ILE A 43 -36.11 1.90 -12.61
C ILE A 43 -35.02 2.15 -11.57
N ILE A 44 -33.81 2.40 -12.10
CA ILE A 44 -32.68 2.90 -11.33
C ILE A 44 -32.54 4.41 -11.63
N GLU A 45 -32.45 5.23 -10.59
CA GLU A 45 -32.18 6.67 -10.72
C GLU A 45 -31.08 7.10 -9.76
N GLY A 46 -30.29 8.10 -10.15
CA GLY A 46 -29.10 8.49 -9.41
C GLY A 46 -28.69 9.93 -9.63
N ASN A 47 -27.77 10.40 -8.80
CA ASN A 47 -27.10 11.68 -8.99
C ASN A 47 -25.71 11.46 -9.60
N GLY A 48 -25.14 12.47 -10.27
CA GLY A 48 -23.78 12.45 -10.82
C GLY A 48 -23.28 13.82 -11.26
N ASN A 49 -22.11 13.89 -11.90
CA ASN A 49 -21.58 15.14 -12.46
C ASN A 49 -22.34 15.51 -13.75
N GLN A 50 -22.89 16.74 -13.83
CA GLN A 50 -23.60 17.24 -15.02
C GLN A 50 -22.85 16.96 -16.32
N ALA A 51 -23.59 16.53 -17.35
CA ALA A 51 -23.09 16.24 -18.70
C ALA A 51 -22.07 15.07 -18.83
N GLN A 52 -21.75 14.35 -17.74
CA GLN A 52 -20.93 13.13 -17.85
C GLN A 52 -21.75 11.92 -18.30
N GLU A 53 -21.08 10.94 -18.93
CA GLU A 53 -21.68 9.67 -19.33
C GLU A 53 -21.58 8.61 -18.24
N VAL A 54 -22.69 7.91 -18.02
CA VAL A 54 -22.85 6.86 -17.01
C VAL A 54 -23.22 5.56 -17.72
N GLU A 55 -22.52 4.47 -17.43
CA GLU A 55 -22.85 3.11 -17.84
C GLU A 55 -23.51 2.33 -16.70
N LEU A 56 -24.45 1.43 -17.05
CA LEU A 56 -25.11 0.52 -16.12
C LEU A 56 -24.91 -0.94 -16.53
N TYR A 57 -24.54 -1.77 -15.55
CA TYR A 57 -24.47 -3.22 -15.65
C TYR A 57 -25.33 -3.88 -14.55
N VAL A 58 -26.00 -4.98 -14.88
CA VAL A 58 -26.74 -5.82 -13.92
C VAL A 58 -26.31 -7.28 -14.09
N ASN A 59 -25.84 -7.90 -13.01
CA ASN A 59 -25.18 -9.22 -13.00
C ASN A 59 -24.09 -9.33 -14.08
N ASP A 60 -23.26 -8.28 -14.16
CA ASP A 60 -22.20 -8.04 -15.15
C ASP A 60 -22.65 -7.96 -16.63
N ASN A 61 -23.94 -8.06 -16.95
CA ASN A 61 -24.49 -7.76 -18.27
C ASN A 61 -24.65 -6.25 -18.43
N PHE A 62 -24.13 -5.69 -19.53
CA PHE A 62 -24.34 -4.28 -19.88
C PHE A 62 -25.82 -4.03 -20.23
N ILE A 63 -26.45 -3.06 -19.58
CA ILE A 63 -27.84 -2.67 -19.79
C ILE A 63 -27.96 -1.45 -20.72
N GLY A 64 -27.03 -0.50 -20.60
CA GLY A 64 -27.03 0.71 -21.40
C GLY A 64 -26.18 1.83 -20.82
N GLN A 65 -26.20 2.96 -21.52
CA GLN A 65 -25.46 4.18 -21.20
C GLN A 65 -26.42 5.39 -21.26
N THR A 66 -26.17 6.40 -20.45
CA THR A 66 -26.93 7.67 -20.46
C THR A 66 -26.06 8.83 -19.99
N THR A 67 -26.41 10.06 -20.37
CA THR A 67 -25.74 11.28 -19.86
C THR A 67 -26.46 11.81 -18.62
N VAL A 68 -25.71 12.39 -17.67
CA VAL A 68 -26.27 13.12 -16.52
C VAL A 68 -26.89 14.45 -16.98
N ASP A 69 -28.11 14.74 -16.52
CA ASP A 69 -28.88 15.93 -16.89
C ASP A 69 -28.40 17.22 -16.20
N ASN A 70 -29.00 18.34 -16.59
CA ASN A 70 -28.72 19.67 -16.03
C ASN A 70 -29.19 19.87 -14.57
N ASN A 71 -29.73 18.83 -13.93
CA ASN A 71 -30.10 18.80 -12.51
C ASN A 71 -29.18 17.84 -11.71
N ASN A 72 -28.03 17.43 -12.29
CA ASN A 72 -27.11 16.43 -11.77
C ASN A 72 -27.73 15.02 -11.63
N LYS A 73 -28.68 14.61 -12.49
CA LYS A 73 -29.36 13.31 -12.40
C LYS A 73 -29.25 12.43 -13.63
N PHE A 74 -29.22 11.11 -13.41
CA PHE A 74 -29.37 10.09 -14.43
C PHE A 74 -30.52 9.13 -14.10
N LYS A 75 -31.08 8.48 -15.12
CA LYS A 75 -32.13 7.45 -14.97
C LYS A 75 -31.93 6.35 -16.01
N PHE A 76 -32.01 5.09 -15.58
CA PHE A 76 -32.14 3.93 -16.44
C PHE A 76 -33.54 3.31 -16.33
N GLN A 77 -34.00 2.73 -17.44
CA GLN A 77 -35.20 1.90 -17.51
C GLN A 77 -34.74 0.49 -17.90
N LEU A 78 -35.00 -0.49 -17.05
CA LEU A 78 -34.69 -1.90 -17.30
C LEU A 78 -35.82 -2.55 -18.11
N ASN A 79 -35.47 -3.57 -18.90
CA ASN A 79 -36.45 -4.42 -19.59
C ASN A 79 -37.07 -5.45 -18.64
N ASP A 80 -36.27 -5.95 -17.69
CA ASP A 80 -36.63 -6.93 -16.67
C ASP A 80 -36.60 -6.28 -15.27
N GLU A 81 -37.28 -6.86 -14.29
CA GLU A 81 -37.29 -6.36 -12.90
C GLU A 81 -36.10 -6.89 -12.09
N LEU A 82 -35.50 -6.03 -11.26
CA LEU A 82 -34.51 -6.44 -10.25
C LEU A 82 -35.11 -7.41 -9.22
N THR A 83 -34.33 -8.44 -8.92
CA THR A 83 -34.57 -9.50 -7.94
C THR A 83 -33.55 -9.43 -6.82
N ASP A 84 -33.93 -9.84 -5.60
CA ASP A 84 -33.07 -9.73 -4.43
C ASP A 84 -31.72 -10.44 -4.64
N GLN A 85 -30.64 -9.77 -4.23
CA GLN A 85 -29.22 -10.10 -4.50
C GLN A 85 -28.69 -9.80 -5.92
N ASP A 86 -29.46 -9.18 -6.82
CA ASP A 86 -28.94 -8.73 -8.12
C ASP A 86 -27.80 -7.71 -7.96
N LYS A 87 -26.67 -7.97 -8.62
CA LYS A 87 -25.49 -7.10 -8.58
C LYS A 87 -25.64 -5.96 -9.58
N VAL A 88 -25.59 -4.73 -9.10
CA VAL A 88 -25.68 -3.52 -9.92
C VAL A 88 -24.34 -2.81 -9.89
N LYS A 89 -23.74 -2.62 -11.07
CA LYS A 89 -22.48 -1.89 -11.23
C LYS A 89 -22.71 -0.66 -12.11
N VAL A 90 -22.36 0.51 -11.58
CA VAL A 90 -22.45 1.80 -12.28
C VAL A 90 -21.03 2.32 -12.51
N ILE A 91 -20.73 2.76 -13.72
CA ILE A 91 -19.42 3.32 -14.09
C ILE A 91 -19.62 4.74 -14.65
N SER A 92 -18.82 5.70 -14.21
CA SER A 92 -18.84 7.08 -14.71
C SER A 92 -17.48 7.74 -14.44
N GLU A 93 -16.79 8.18 -15.50
CA GLU A 93 -15.38 8.63 -15.42
C GLU A 93 -14.50 7.54 -14.75
N ASP A 94 -13.62 7.91 -13.81
CA ASP A 94 -12.79 6.99 -13.01
C ASP A 94 -13.55 6.24 -11.89
N ASN A 95 -14.87 6.45 -11.77
CA ASN A 95 -15.66 6.01 -10.62
C ASN A 95 -16.48 4.75 -10.96
N THR A 96 -16.33 3.71 -10.14
CA THR A 96 -17.10 2.47 -10.21
C THR A 96 -17.84 2.25 -8.89
N ILE A 97 -19.16 2.14 -8.94
CA ILE A 97 -20.00 1.84 -7.77
C ILE A 97 -20.51 0.41 -7.90
N ASN A 98 -20.13 -0.46 -6.97
CA ASN A 98 -20.54 -1.86 -6.94
C ASN A 98 -21.56 -2.08 -5.82
N LEU A 99 -22.79 -2.39 -6.22
CA LEU A 99 -23.97 -2.47 -5.36
C LEU A 99 -24.65 -3.83 -5.49
N THR A 100 -25.41 -4.21 -4.47
CA THR A 100 -26.29 -5.38 -4.44
C THR A 100 -27.69 -4.91 -4.12
N PHE A 101 -28.67 -5.26 -4.96
CA PHE A 101 -30.07 -4.94 -4.71
C PHE A 101 -30.61 -5.73 -3.53
N LYS A 102 -31.32 -5.04 -2.64
CA LYS A 102 -32.08 -5.64 -1.54
C LYS A 102 -33.55 -5.28 -1.66
N GLU A 103 -34.40 -6.27 -1.42
CA GLU A 103 -35.82 -6.05 -1.12
C GLU A 103 -36.15 -6.72 0.21
N ASP A 104 -36.49 -5.93 1.24
CA ASP A 104 -36.79 -6.46 2.57
C ASP A 104 -38.23 -6.99 2.69
N SER A 105 -38.54 -7.60 3.84
CA SER A 105 -39.86 -8.17 4.13
C SER A 105 -40.99 -7.14 4.23
N GLU A 106 -40.70 -5.83 4.20
CA GLU A 106 -41.68 -4.74 4.13
C GLU A 106 -41.80 -4.17 2.70
N ASN A 107 -41.09 -4.75 1.72
CA ASN A 107 -40.92 -4.29 0.33
C ASN A 107 -40.17 -2.95 0.20
N LYS A 108 -39.35 -2.58 1.20
CA LYS A 108 -38.39 -1.49 1.06
C LYS A 108 -37.25 -1.94 0.15
N LYS A 109 -36.80 -1.02 -0.70
CA LYS A 109 -35.87 -1.26 -1.81
C LYS A 109 -34.68 -0.35 -1.66
N ASP A 110 -33.50 -0.93 -1.54
CA ASP A 110 -32.24 -0.19 -1.48
C ASP A 110 -31.07 -0.98 -2.08
N PHE A 111 -29.91 -0.33 -2.07
CA PHE A 111 -28.64 -0.84 -2.57
C PHE A 111 -27.62 -0.86 -1.45
N GLU A 112 -27.09 -2.05 -1.14
CA GLU A 112 -25.94 -2.21 -0.25
C GLU A 112 -24.67 -2.40 -1.09
N GLY A 113 -23.58 -1.70 -0.78
CA GLY A 113 -22.33 -1.88 -1.53
C GLY A 113 -21.26 -0.84 -1.25
N THR A 114 -20.27 -0.76 -2.13
CA THR A 114 -19.09 0.10 -1.98
C THR A 114 -18.82 0.96 -3.21
N TYR A 115 -18.42 2.20 -2.95
CA TYR A 115 -17.88 3.13 -3.93
C TYR A 115 -16.39 2.87 -4.12
N GLN A 116 -15.93 2.78 -5.37
CA GLN A 116 -14.52 2.61 -5.71
C GLN A 116 -14.12 3.65 -6.76
N CYS A 117 -13.16 4.51 -6.43
CA CYS A 117 -12.51 5.39 -7.41
C CYS A 117 -11.20 4.72 -7.86
N THR A 118 -11.04 4.55 -9.17
CA THR A 118 -9.87 3.93 -9.79
C THR A 118 -9.39 4.80 -10.94
N LYS A 119 -8.55 5.79 -10.61
CA LYS A 119 -7.91 6.71 -11.55
C LYS A 119 -7.28 5.95 -12.73
N LYS A 120 -7.74 6.21 -13.96
CA LYS A 120 -6.95 6.02 -15.18
C LYS A 120 -5.92 7.15 -15.29
N GLU A 121 -4.69 6.78 -15.65
CA GLU A 121 -3.71 7.76 -16.12
C GLU A 121 -3.73 7.78 -17.65
N GLU A 122 -4.60 8.63 -18.22
CA GLU A 122 -4.56 9.03 -19.62
C GLU A 122 -4.21 10.53 -19.70
N GLU A 123 -3.52 10.93 -20.78
CA GLU A 123 -2.77 12.18 -20.86
C GLU A 123 -3.48 13.28 -21.69
N THR A 124 -2.99 14.52 -21.53
CA THR A 124 -3.05 15.68 -22.47
C THR A 124 -4.18 16.73 -22.42
N SER A 125 -3.72 17.98 -22.18
CA SER A 125 -4.01 19.24 -22.91
C SER A 125 -5.39 19.93 -22.87
N SER A 126 -5.43 21.10 -22.19
CA SER A 126 -5.83 22.46 -22.68
C SER A 126 -7.17 22.66 -23.44
N GLU A 127 -7.92 23.77 -23.30
CA GLU A 127 -7.51 25.18 -23.07
C GLU A 127 -8.48 25.94 -22.13
N ASP A 128 -8.05 27.13 -21.67
CA ASP A 128 -8.86 28.12 -20.97
C ASP A 128 -9.54 29.09 -21.97
N ASN A 129 -10.75 29.58 -21.65
CA ASN A 129 -11.25 30.83 -22.22
C ASN A 129 -12.34 31.48 -21.35
N SER A 130 -12.18 32.78 -21.09
CA SER A 130 -12.99 33.55 -20.14
C SER A 130 -14.25 34.17 -20.75
N GLU A 131 -15.27 34.46 -19.92
CA GLU A 131 -15.72 35.85 -19.80
C GLU A 131 -16.45 36.23 -18.49
N LYS A 132 -16.32 37.52 -18.15
CA LYS A 132 -16.88 38.30 -17.03
C LYS A 132 -18.38 38.11 -16.74
N VAL A 133 -18.77 38.38 -15.47
CA VAL A 133 -19.49 39.63 -15.08
C VAL A 133 -19.44 39.86 -13.55
N THR A 134 -19.53 41.12 -13.14
CA THR A 134 -19.45 41.65 -11.76
C THR A 134 -20.82 41.95 -11.15
N GLU A 135 -20.93 41.95 -9.82
CA GLU A 135 -21.64 43.04 -9.10
C GLU A 135 -21.17 43.20 -7.64
N GLU A 136 -21.29 44.40 -7.09
CA GLU A 136 -20.91 44.78 -5.71
C GLU A 136 -22.17 45.00 -4.84
N LYS A 137 -22.06 44.92 -3.50
CA LYS A 137 -22.35 46.06 -2.60
C LYS A 137 -22.23 45.80 -1.09
N GLU A 138 -21.79 46.86 -0.40
CA GLU A 138 -22.17 47.39 0.93
C GLU A 138 -22.41 46.40 2.12
N SER A 139 -21.66 46.36 3.24
CA SER A 139 -20.96 47.35 4.10
C SER A 139 -21.79 47.91 5.28
N LYS A 140 -21.10 48.27 6.38
CA LYS A 140 -21.56 49.00 7.60
C LYS A 140 -22.30 48.14 8.66
N ASP A 141 -22.19 48.39 9.97
CA ASP A 141 -21.35 49.32 10.77
C ASP A 141 -21.46 48.93 12.29
N ILE A 142 -20.59 49.51 13.15
CA ILE A 142 -20.89 49.93 14.56
C ILE A 142 -21.08 48.79 15.62
N GLU A 143 -20.68 48.91 16.92
CA GLU A 143 -20.12 50.03 17.71
C GLU A 143 -19.02 49.59 18.73
N GLU A 144 -18.52 50.56 19.51
CA GLU A 144 -17.39 50.52 20.46
C GLU A 144 -17.84 50.98 21.87
N SER A 145 -17.30 50.37 22.95
CA SER A 145 -17.32 50.87 24.35
C SER A 145 -16.41 49.94 25.19
N THR A 146 -15.21 50.27 25.67
CA THR A 146 -14.70 51.36 26.56
C THR A 146 -14.98 51.18 28.05
N THR A 147 -13.87 51.01 28.80
CA THR A 147 -13.63 51.42 30.22
C THR A 147 -14.56 50.87 31.32
N GLU A 148 -14.27 50.98 32.63
CA GLU A 148 -13.27 51.75 33.41
C GLU A 148 -12.83 50.95 34.68
N GLU A 149 -11.62 51.24 35.20
CA GLU A 149 -11.24 51.57 36.62
C GLU A 149 -11.96 50.97 37.87
N SER A 150 -11.37 50.97 39.09
CA SER A 150 -10.07 51.45 39.62
C SER A 150 -9.72 50.78 40.98
N GLU A 151 -8.51 51.06 41.51
CA GLU A 151 -8.14 51.17 42.95
C GLU A 151 -8.28 49.90 43.85
N GLU A 152 -7.63 49.71 45.01
CA GLU A 152 -6.82 50.49 45.99
C GLU A 152 -5.91 49.44 46.75
N ILE A 153 -4.90 49.65 47.61
CA ILE A 153 -4.21 50.82 48.22
C ILE A 153 -2.80 50.36 48.77
N GLU A 154 -1.77 51.23 48.76
CA GLU A 154 -0.62 51.45 49.71
C GLU A 154 0.24 50.29 50.34
N GLU A 155 1.49 50.48 50.83
CA GLU A 155 2.36 51.69 51.01
C GLU A 155 3.89 51.38 51.04
N ALA A 156 4.70 52.44 50.83
CA ALA A 156 6.03 52.73 51.43
C ALA A 156 7.29 51.88 51.10
N ALA A 157 8.50 52.45 50.95
CA ALA A 157 8.94 53.87 50.96
C ALA A 157 10.33 54.10 50.29
N GLU A 158 10.59 55.37 49.92
CA GLU A 158 11.90 56.08 49.76
C GLU A 158 12.92 55.53 48.71
N ASP A 159 13.24 56.22 47.59
CA ASP A 159 14.07 57.46 47.38
C ASP A 159 15.58 57.12 47.15
N GLU A 160 16.40 57.78 46.31
CA GLU A 160 16.26 58.96 45.41
C GLU A 160 17.28 58.91 44.22
N GLU A 161 17.14 59.82 43.24
CA GLU A 161 18.03 60.26 42.12
C GLU A 161 19.22 59.43 41.50
N ASP A 162 19.02 59.01 40.24
CA ASP A 162 19.69 59.50 38.98
C ASP A 162 21.20 59.24 38.61
N VAL A 163 21.49 59.41 37.30
CA VAL A 163 22.77 59.60 36.55
C VAL A 163 23.66 58.39 36.17
N GLU A 164 23.34 57.82 35.01
CA GLU A 164 24.19 57.61 33.80
C GLU A 164 25.73 57.31 33.87
N LYS A 165 26.14 56.28 33.09
CA LYS A 165 27.43 56.04 32.35
C LYS A 165 28.41 54.91 32.74
N GLU A 166 28.89 54.25 31.68
CA GLU A 166 30.12 53.44 31.48
C GLU A 166 31.44 54.24 31.75
N PRO A 167 32.68 53.67 31.83
CA PRO A 167 33.22 52.59 30.96
C PRO A 167 34.29 51.64 31.58
N ALA A 168 35.25 51.16 30.76
CA ALA A 168 36.01 49.90 30.91
C ALA A 168 37.54 50.02 31.17
N GLU A 169 38.11 48.84 31.51
CA GLU A 169 39.42 48.26 31.09
C GLU A 169 40.80 48.54 31.77
N GLU A 170 41.62 47.47 31.71
CA GLU A 170 43.11 47.29 31.76
C GLU A 170 43.98 47.35 33.07
N LYS A 171 44.54 46.15 33.42
CA LYS A 171 45.96 45.82 33.79
C LYS A 171 46.56 46.33 35.14
N GLU A 172 47.70 45.82 35.70
CA GLU A 172 48.78 44.88 35.26
C GLU A 172 49.50 44.14 36.45
N THR A 173 50.67 43.48 36.22
CA THR A 173 51.73 42.95 37.16
C THR A 173 51.51 41.61 37.92
N SER A 174 52.53 40.79 38.32
CA SER A 174 53.96 40.59 37.93
C SER A 174 54.61 39.29 38.50
N GLU A 175 55.72 38.79 37.89
CA GLU A 175 56.94 38.12 38.48
C GLU A 175 56.85 36.79 39.33
N GLU A 176 57.86 35.91 39.53
CA GLU A 176 59.26 35.71 39.06
C GLU A 176 59.80 34.23 39.25
N ASN A 177 60.63 33.72 38.31
CA ASN A 177 61.87 32.85 38.37
C ASN A 177 62.09 31.67 39.40
N PHE A 178 63.16 30.82 39.44
CA PHE A 178 64.53 30.75 38.84
C PHE A 178 65.11 29.27 38.75
N GLU A 179 65.88 28.93 37.68
CA GLU A 179 66.98 27.91 37.43
C GLU A 179 66.98 26.43 37.97
N LYS A 180 67.42 25.36 37.24
CA LYS A 180 68.69 24.93 36.55
C LYS A 180 69.82 24.43 37.49
N GLU A 181 70.74 23.49 37.17
CA GLU A 181 71.02 22.56 36.03
C GLU A 181 71.73 21.26 36.60
N THR A 182 72.36 20.27 35.92
CA THR A 182 73.00 20.05 34.58
C THR A 182 72.79 18.54 34.17
N ASP A 183 73.54 17.75 33.36
CA ASP A 183 74.90 17.77 32.77
C ASP A 183 75.05 16.88 31.48
N GLU A 184 76.28 16.57 31.05
CA GLU A 184 76.77 16.01 29.76
C GLU A 184 76.24 14.67 29.14
N LYS A 185 76.02 14.70 27.80
CA LYS A 185 76.37 13.73 26.70
C LYS A 185 75.81 12.29 26.71
N GLU A 186 75.58 11.60 25.57
CA GLU A 186 76.29 11.57 24.25
C GLU A 186 75.32 11.55 23.03
N GLU A 187 75.82 11.54 21.79
CA GLU A 187 75.13 12.00 20.57
C GLU A 187 74.40 10.94 19.72
N ALA A 188 73.30 11.34 19.05
CA ALA A 188 72.93 10.89 17.69
C ALA A 188 71.79 11.74 17.05
N SER A 189 72.18 12.81 16.32
CA SER A 189 71.41 13.56 15.30
C SER A 189 69.85 13.49 15.29
N LYS A 190 69.21 14.59 15.70
CA LYS A 190 67.91 15.03 15.18
C LYS A 190 67.91 16.54 14.98
N GLU A 191 68.05 16.99 13.74
CA GLU A 191 67.62 18.34 13.33
C GLU A 191 66.17 18.30 12.82
N THR A 192 65.54 19.47 12.83
CA THR A 192 64.11 19.68 12.58
C THR A 192 63.81 20.06 11.14
N SER A 193 62.78 19.47 10.53
CA SER A 193 61.99 20.12 9.47
C SER A 193 60.58 19.51 9.36
N ASP A 194 59.58 20.38 9.43
CA ASP A 194 58.27 20.36 8.77
C ASP A 194 57.65 19.01 8.33
N GLU A 195 56.75 18.43 9.14
CA GLU A 195 55.72 17.47 8.65
C GLU A 195 54.30 17.73 9.22
N GLU A 196 53.81 18.98 9.19
CA GLU A 196 52.37 19.28 9.30
C GLU A 196 51.62 19.18 7.94
N THR A 197 51.95 18.21 7.08
CA THR A 197 51.21 18.03 5.81
C THR A 197 51.21 16.59 5.26
N LYS A 198 50.90 15.57 6.09
CA LYS A 198 50.92 14.16 5.64
C LYS A 198 49.99 13.16 6.35
N MET A 199 48.77 13.54 6.73
CA MET A 199 47.74 12.54 7.07
C MET A 199 47.14 11.87 5.83
N ARG A 200 47.98 11.04 5.20
CA ARG A 200 47.66 9.75 4.55
C ARG A 200 46.20 9.58 4.09
N ALA A 201 45.90 10.08 2.89
CA ALA A 201 44.73 9.61 2.15
C ALA A 201 44.88 8.09 1.89
N THR A 202 44.12 7.27 2.62
CA THR A 202 43.95 5.86 2.30
C THR A 202 43.14 5.75 1.02
N SER A 203 43.80 5.30 -0.05
CA SER A 203 43.15 4.98 -1.32
C SER A 203 42.12 3.87 -1.12
N LEU A 204 40.84 4.24 -1.08
CA LEU A 204 39.76 3.31 -1.34
C LEU A 204 39.69 3.07 -2.84
N ASN A 205 39.69 1.80 -3.27
CA ASN A 205 39.29 1.43 -4.61
C ASN A 205 37.75 1.50 -4.68
N GLU A 206 37.23 2.70 -4.88
CA GLU A 206 35.92 2.90 -5.51
C GLU A 206 36.18 3.08 -7.01
N GLU A 207 35.45 2.37 -7.88
CA GLU A 207 35.64 2.51 -9.32
C GLU A 207 35.26 3.91 -9.78
N GLU A 208 36.11 4.54 -10.60
CA GLU A 208 35.77 5.81 -11.26
C GLU A 208 34.45 5.65 -12.02
N PRO A 209 33.43 6.52 -11.81
CA PRO A 209 32.09 6.35 -12.37
C PRO A 209 32.09 6.63 -13.88
N LYS A 210 32.43 5.61 -14.67
CA LYS A 210 32.42 5.65 -16.13
C LYS A 210 31.00 5.93 -16.65
N PRO A 211 30.79 6.91 -17.54
CA PRO A 211 29.48 7.17 -18.14
C PRO A 211 29.02 5.94 -18.94
N LYS A 212 27.75 5.54 -18.75
CA LYS A 212 27.22 4.26 -19.26
C LYS A 212 27.00 4.21 -20.78
N GLU A 213 26.76 5.35 -21.43
CA GLU A 213 26.95 5.57 -22.86
C GLU A 213 27.40 7.03 -23.10
N GLU A 214 28.21 7.27 -24.14
CA GLU A 214 28.46 8.63 -24.61
C GLU A 214 27.33 9.11 -25.56
N PRO A 215 26.89 10.38 -25.47
CA PRO A 215 25.96 10.96 -26.43
C PRO A 215 26.49 10.92 -27.87
N LYS A 216 25.68 10.42 -28.79
CA LYS A 216 26.06 10.16 -30.19
C LYS A 216 25.71 11.35 -31.07
N THR A 217 26.63 11.78 -31.93
CA THR A 217 26.38 12.87 -32.89
C THR A 217 25.28 12.49 -33.88
N ARG A 218 24.20 13.28 -33.91
CA ARG A 218 23.03 13.06 -34.78
C ARG A 218 23.06 13.93 -36.04
N PHE A 219 23.51 15.18 -35.91
CA PHE A 219 23.53 16.16 -36.99
C PHE A 219 24.96 16.47 -37.45
N SER A 220 25.63 15.55 -38.13
CA SER A 220 26.98 15.76 -38.69
C SER A 220 27.01 16.51 -40.04
N GLY A 221 25.91 16.49 -40.78
CA GLY A 221 25.78 17.14 -42.11
C GLY A 221 25.29 18.59 -42.05
N LYS A 222 24.39 18.96 -42.98
CA LYS A 222 23.68 20.25 -43.01
C LYS A 222 23.05 20.60 -41.65
N CYS A 223 22.78 21.88 -41.40
CA CYS A 223 21.90 22.26 -40.29
C CYS A 223 20.44 21.84 -40.62
N PRO A 224 19.74 21.15 -39.70
CA PRO A 224 18.33 20.80 -39.90
C PRO A 224 17.42 22.03 -39.79
N THR A 225 16.27 21.95 -40.44
CA THR A 225 15.11 22.80 -40.18
C THR A 225 14.45 22.45 -38.84
N ALA A 226 13.53 23.29 -38.36
CA ALA A 226 12.73 22.98 -37.16
C ALA A 226 11.95 21.66 -37.28
N GLU A 227 11.38 21.37 -38.45
CA GLU A 227 10.64 20.14 -38.74
C GLU A 227 11.55 18.90 -38.75
N GLU A 228 12.70 18.96 -39.43
CA GLU A 228 13.72 17.90 -39.40
C GLU A 228 14.25 17.68 -37.97
N TYR A 229 14.40 18.75 -37.18
CA TYR A 229 14.87 18.68 -35.80
C TYR A 229 13.84 18.05 -34.85
N MET A 230 12.57 18.47 -34.92
CA MET A 230 11.48 17.87 -34.14
C MET A 230 11.32 16.39 -34.50
N THR A 231 11.38 16.04 -35.78
CA THR A 231 11.35 14.64 -36.26
C THR A 231 12.50 13.83 -35.67
N ALA A 232 13.73 14.35 -35.68
CA ALA A 232 14.91 13.70 -35.12
C ALA A 232 14.97 13.70 -33.57
N ASN A 233 14.00 14.32 -32.89
CA ASN A 233 13.84 14.37 -31.45
C ASN A 233 12.42 13.95 -31.01
N SER A 234 11.68 13.20 -31.83
CA SER A 234 10.27 12.82 -31.60
C SER A 234 10.00 12.27 -30.19
N ASN A 235 10.94 11.49 -29.66
CA ASN A 235 10.84 10.83 -28.35
C ASN A 235 11.00 11.80 -27.16
N TYR A 236 11.30 13.08 -27.41
CA TYR A 236 11.42 14.16 -26.43
C TYR A 236 10.32 15.22 -26.58
N MET A 237 9.75 15.38 -27.79
CA MET A 237 8.68 16.35 -28.04
C MET A 237 7.42 16.02 -27.24
N GLY A 238 6.79 17.03 -26.65
CA GLY A 238 5.63 16.86 -25.77
C GLY A 238 5.96 16.29 -24.38
N ASN A 239 7.24 16.16 -24.02
CA ASN A 239 7.68 15.56 -22.76
C ASN A 239 8.92 16.26 -22.17
N ALA A 240 10.12 15.99 -22.72
CA ALA A 240 11.34 16.68 -22.30
C ALA A 240 11.54 18.03 -23.04
N ILE A 241 10.84 18.22 -24.15
CA ILE A 241 10.69 19.45 -24.92
C ILE A 241 9.19 19.65 -25.12
N GLU A 242 8.53 20.33 -24.18
CA GLU A 242 7.06 20.44 -24.15
C GLU A 242 6.53 21.34 -25.29
N ASN A 243 7.15 22.51 -25.49
CA ASN A 243 6.75 23.43 -26.56
C ASN A 243 7.15 22.92 -27.96
N THR A 244 6.26 23.17 -28.93
CA THR A 244 6.57 23.00 -30.37
C THR A 244 7.56 24.07 -30.82
N ILE A 245 8.62 23.67 -31.53
CA ILE A 245 9.66 24.57 -32.01
C ILE A 245 9.12 25.43 -33.18
N ARG A 246 9.19 26.75 -33.01
CA ARG A 246 8.65 27.81 -33.88
C ARG A 246 9.73 28.78 -34.39
N GLY A 247 10.91 28.79 -33.76
CA GLY A 247 12.02 29.68 -34.08
C GLY A 247 13.07 29.11 -35.03
N GLU A 248 14.15 29.86 -35.19
CA GLU A 248 15.29 29.44 -36.01
C GLU A 248 16.09 28.33 -35.31
N VAL A 249 16.45 27.29 -36.07
CA VAL A 249 17.46 26.30 -35.71
C VAL A 249 18.80 26.75 -36.28
N ARG A 250 19.76 27.08 -35.41
CA ARG A 250 21.08 27.58 -35.80
C ARG A 250 22.18 26.63 -35.37
N CYS A 251 23.06 26.26 -36.30
CA CYS A 251 24.21 25.40 -36.01
C CYS A 251 25.48 26.23 -35.80
N VAL A 252 26.33 25.82 -34.86
CA VAL A 252 27.50 26.60 -34.41
C VAL A 252 28.77 25.75 -34.35
N GLU A 253 29.90 26.33 -34.77
CA GLU A 253 31.23 25.69 -34.76
C GLU A 253 32.24 26.46 -33.90
N THR A 254 31.94 27.69 -33.49
CA THR A 254 32.87 28.57 -32.77
C THR A 254 32.23 29.26 -31.56
N PRO A 255 33.04 29.71 -30.57
CA PRO A 255 32.54 30.45 -29.40
C PRO A 255 31.67 31.66 -29.73
N ARG A 256 32.07 32.43 -30.76
CA ARG A 256 31.36 33.66 -31.15
C ARG A 256 30.00 33.38 -31.81
N GLU A 257 29.87 32.28 -32.52
CA GLU A 257 28.60 31.85 -33.11
C GLU A 257 27.64 31.38 -32.01
N LEU A 258 28.15 30.67 -30.99
CA LEU A 258 27.35 30.29 -29.82
C LEU A 258 26.94 31.52 -28.98
N GLU A 259 27.85 32.46 -28.71
CA GLU A 259 27.56 33.75 -28.05
C GLU A 259 26.47 34.53 -28.81
N ALA A 260 26.58 34.65 -30.13
CA ALA A 260 25.59 35.32 -30.97
C ALA A 260 24.25 34.56 -31.04
N ALA A 261 24.26 33.23 -31.05
CA ALA A 261 23.03 32.44 -31.11
C ALA A 261 22.27 32.40 -29.77
N MET A 262 22.97 32.36 -28.64
CA MET A 262 22.36 32.40 -27.30
C MET A 262 21.62 33.72 -27.04
N SER A 263 22.19 34.83 -27.52
CA SER A 263 21.65 36.19 -27.35
C SER A 263 20.69 36.66 -28.45
N ASP A 264 20.55 35.91 -29.55
CA ASP A 264 19.57 36.20 -30.61
C ASP A 264 18.18 35.63 -30.27
N ASN A 265 17.22 36.52 -30.00
CA ASN A 265 15.83 36.17 -29.68
C ASN A 265 15.12 35.34 -30.77
N LYS A 266 15.59 35.34 -32.02
CA LYS A 266 14.97 34.58 -33.12
C LYS A 266 15.42 33.12 -33.16
N VAL A 267 16.56 32.80 -32.54
CA VAL A 267 17.06 31.43 -32.43
C VAL A 267 16.38 30.76 -31.26
N GLU A 268 15.72 29.64 -31.50
CA GLU A 268 15.16 28.80 -30.46
C GLU A 268 16.07 27.60 -30.17
N VAL A 269 16.65 27.00 -31.22
CA VAL A 269 17.51 25.81 -31.11
C VAL A 269 18.93 26.12 -31.57
N ILE A 270 19.90 25.74 -30.76
CA ILE A 270 21.33 25.88 -31.05
C ILE A 270 21.96 24.50 -31.07
N ILE A 271 22.60 24.12 -32.18
CA ILE A 271 23.18 22.78 -32.35
C ILE A 271 24.69 22.89 -32.56
N LEU A 272 25.48 22.28 -31.68
CA LEU A 272 26.93 22.20 -31.85
C LEU A 272 27.30 21.28 -33.03
N LYS A 273 28.33 21.68 -33.77
CA LYS A 273 28.94 20.91 -34.87
C LYS A 273 30.40 20.52 -34.61
N LYS A 274 30.98 21.07 -33.53
CA LYS A 274 32.33 20.86 -33.02
C LYS A 274 32.32 21.11 -31.50
N ASP A 275 33.37 20.67 -30.82
CA ASP A 275 33.65 21.08 -29.44
C ASP A 275 33.94 22.59 -29.39
N ILE A 276 33.40 23.29 -28.39
CA ILE A 276 33.51 24.75 -28.25
C ILE A 276 34.15 25.10 -26.90
N GLU A 277 35.23 25.89 -26.92
CA GLU A 277 35.95 26.32 -25.71
C GLU A 277 36.07 27.84 -25.60
N GLY A 278 36.01 28.36 -24.37
CA GLY A 278 36.38 29.75 -24.08
C GLY A 278 35.27 30.78 -24.26
N THR A 279 33.99 30.38 -24.27
CA THR A 279 32.87 31.33 -24.43
C THR A 279 32.79 32.35 -23.29
N LYS A 280 32.23 33.52 -23.62
CA LYS A 280 31.98 34.65 -22.74
C LYS A 280 30.55 34.68 -22.18
N SER A 281 30.40 35.47 -21.10
CA SER A 281 29.14 35.70 -20.42
C SER A 281 28.09 36.21 -21.38
N THR A 282 26.95 35.50 -21.47
CA THR A 282 25.91 35.77 -22.47
C THR A 282 24.53 35.58 -21.84
N ASP A 283 23.62 36.53 -22.07
CA ASP A 283 22.21 36.39 -21.69
C ASP A 283 21.53 35.37 -22.61
N ILE A 284 20.70 34.48 -22.05
CA ILE A 284 19.89 33.54 -22.82
C ILE A 284 18.59 34.23 -23.21
N LYS A 285 18.33 34.41 -24.52
CA LYS A 285 17.15 35.16 -25.02
C LYS A 285 16.39 34.39 -26.10
N SER A 286 15.06 34.45 -26.05
CA SER A 286 14.16 33.84 -27.04
C SER A 286 12.84 34.61 -27.10
N ASN A 287 12.27 34.78 -28.29
CA ASN A 287 10.90 35.27 -28.48
C ASN A 287 9.83 34.19 -28.23
N TYR A 288 10.24 32.93 -28.03
CA TYR A 288 9.36 31.76 -27.99
C TYR A 288 9.15 31.22 -26.58
N ASN A 289 9.66 31.92 -25.55
CA ASN A 289 9.71 31.50 -24.14
C ASN A 289 10.51 30.19 -23.86
N GLN A 290 11.01 29.53 -24.91
CA GLN A 290 11.90 28.37 -24.85
C GLN A 290 13.26 28.65 -25.52
N LYS A 291 14.33 28.04 -25.02
CA LYS A 291 15.62 27.92 -25.70
C LYS A 291 16.21 26.52 -25.52
N ILE A 292 16.70 25.93 -26.60
CA ILE A 292 17.32 24.60 -26.63
C ILE A 292 18.80 24.74 -27.01
N LEU A 293 19.68 24.26 -26.14
CA LEU A 293 21.12 24.14 -26.36
C LEU A 293 21.47 22.65 -26.51
N ASP A 294 21.75 22.24 -27.75
CA ASP A 294 22.00 20.86 -28.16
C ASP A 294 23.49 20.63 -28.43
N GLY A 295 24.12 19.86 -27.54
CA GLY A 295 25.51 19.46 -27.63
C GLY A 295 25.79 18.50 -28.78
N ASN A 296 24.80 17.74 -29.27
CA ASN A 296 24.94 16.88 -30.45
C ASN A 296 26.18 15.94 -30.40
N GLY A 297 26.52 15.43 -29.22
CA GLY A 297 27.70 14.58 -28.99
C GLY A 297 29.04 15.32 -28.87
N TYR A 298 29.04 16.65 -28.86
CA TYR A 298 30.21 17.51 -28.65
C TYR A 298 30.30 18.01 -27.20
N ALA A 299 31.42 18.64 -26.88
CA ALA A 299 31.71 19.29 -25.61
C ALA A 299 31.57 20.81 -25.66
N LEU A 300 31.30 21.41 -24.50
CA LEU A 300 31.28 22.87 -24.32
C LEU A 300 32.00 23.27 -23.04
N SER A 301 33.00 24.15 -23.18
CA SER A 301 33.66 24.83 -22.08
C SER A 301 33.46 26.35 -22.12
N ASN A 302 32.95 26.90 -21.00
CA ASN A 302 32.70 28.33 -20.86
C ASN A 302 33.54 28.96 -19.73
N THR A 303 34.09 30.15 -19.98
CA THR A 303 34.87 30.86 -18.94
C THR A 303 33.99 31.71 -18.02
N SER A 304 32.70 31.86 -18.34
CA SER A 304 31.75 32.76 -17.66
C SER A 304 30.30 32.33 -17.95
N SER A 305 29.35 32.70 -17.07
CA SER A 305 28.00 32.10 -17.03
C SER A 305 27.12 32.44 -18.25
N PHE A 306 26.30 31.49 -18.66
CA PHE A 306 25.07 31.77 -19.40
C PHE A 306 23.97 32.13 -18.40
N THR A 307 23.29 33.27 -18.59
CA THR A 307 22.29 33.78 -17.64
C THR A 307 20.91 33.87 -18.27
N ASN A 308 19.97 33.07 -17.80
CA ASN A 308 18.54 33.23 -18.07
C ASN A 308 17.93 34.23 -17.08
N SER A 309 17.18 35.20 -17.59
CA SER A 309 16.34 36.10 -16.79
C SER A 309 14.91 36.27 -17.35
N ASP A 310 14.63 35.74 -18.54
CA ASP A 310 13.49 36.15 -19.38
C ASP A 310 12.64 34.98 -19.93
N ILE A 311 13.13 33.74 -19.88
CA ILE A 311 12.47 32.58 -20.51
C ILE A 311 12.14 31.48 -19.49
N SER A 312 10.94 30.90 -19.53
CA SER A 312 10.56 29.85 -18.56
C SER A 312 11.10 28.46 -18.91
N GLU A 313 11.58 28.23 -20.14
CA GLU A 313 12.02 26.91 -20.61
C GLU A 313 13.45 26.95 -21.17
N PHE A 314 14.40 26.34 -20.46
CA PHE A 314 15.79 26.21 -20.94
C PHE A 314 16.26 24.76 -20.94
N ILE A 315 16.47 24.20 -22.14
CA ILE A 315 16.84 22.79 -22.34
C ILE A 315 18.32 22.65 -22.70
N ILE A 316 19.05 21.81 -21.98
CA ILE A 316 20.45 21.44 -22.20
C ILE A 316 20.48 19.95 -22.53
N LYS A 317 20.92 19.56 -23.74
CA LYS A 317 20.81 18.17 -24.22
C LYS A 317 22.05 17.63 -24.94
N ASP A 318 22.27 16.32 -24.83
CA ASP A 318 23.24 15.52 -25.59
C ASP A 318 24.71 15.99 -25.55
N PHE A 319 25.16 16.59 -24.45
CA PHE A 319 26.56 17.00 -24.28
C PHE A 319 27.45 15.84 -23.83
N LYS A 320 28.50 15.57 -24.62
CA LYS A 320 29.55 14.60 -24.25
C LYS A 320 30.21 15.01 -22.93
N TYR A 321 30.63 16.27 -22.82
CA TYR A 321 30.94 16.90 -21.53
C TYR A 321 30.73 18.42 -21.52
N LEU A 322 30.30 18.92 -20.37
CA LEU A 322 30.18 20.32 -20.00
C LEU A 322 31.23 20.62 -18.92
N HIS A 323 31.92 21.76 -18.99
CA HIS A 323 33.07 22.08 -18.14
C HIS A 323 33.27 23.60 -17.97
N LYS A 324 33.36 24.10 -16.73
CA LYS A 324 33.57 25.54 -16.45
C LYS A 324 34.86 25.76 -15.65
N PRO A 325 35.99 26.11 -16.31
CA PRO A 325 37.24 26.34 -15.61
C PRO A 325 37.19 27.54 -14.66
N ARG A 326 37.85 27.39 -13.50
CA ARG A 326 37.92 28.32 -12.39
C ARG A 326 38.86 29.48 -12.71
N THR A 327 38.28 30.60 -13.12
CA THR A 327 38.99 31.86 -13.38
C THR A 327 38.72 32.87 -12.26
N ALA A 328 39.67 33.78 -11.99
CA ALA A 328 39.59 34.71 -10.87
C ALA A 328 38.47 35.80 -10.97
N THR A 329 37.72 35.83 -12.07
CA THR A 329 36.73 36.87 -12.39
C THR A 329 35.36 36.33 -12.77
N ALA A 330 35.14 35.01 -12.73
CA ALA A 330 33.88 34.40 -13.15
C ALA A 330 32.86 34.25 -12.00
N THR A 331 31.60 34.52 -12.32
CA THR A 331 30.44 34.03 -11.56
C THR A 331 30.47 32.51 -11.45
N ALA A 332 30.08 31.97 -10.30
CA ALA A 332 30.45 30.61 -9.88
C ALA A 332 29.70 29.44 -10.57
N TYR A 333 28.79 29.69 -11.52
CA TYR A 333 27.94 28.66 -12.14
C TYR A 333 28.07 28.64 -13.67
N MET A 334 27.89 27.49 -14.35
CA MET A 334 27.87 27.41 -15.82
C MET A 334 26.57 28.00 -16.38
N PHE A 335 25.45 27.56 -15.82
CA PHE A 335 24.12 28.07 -16.11
C PHE A 335 23.54 28.77 -14.86
N ASN A 336 22.88 29.91 -15.05
CA ASN A 336 22.25 30.67 -13.98
C ASN A 336 20.85 31.06 -14.43
N SER A 337 19.81 30.65 -13.71
CA SER A 337 18.44 31.09 -13.94
C SER A 337 17.95 31.99 -12.82
N LYS A 338 17.30 33.08 -13.20
CA LYS A 338 16.63 34.03 -12.29
C LYS A 338 15.10 34.02 -12.47
N VAL A 339 14.59 33.11 -13.28
CA VAL A 339 13.16 33.05 -13.63
C VAL A 339 12.42 32.27 -12.55
N GLU A 340 11.49 32.96 -11.88
CA GLU A 340 10.61 32.36 -10.88
C GLU A 340 9.71 31.29 -11.52
N ASN A 341 9.73 30.09 -10.95
CA ASN A 341 9.07 28.88 -11.45
C ASN A 341 9.42 28.53 -12.92
N GLY A 342 10.58 28.98 -13.41
CA GLY A 342 11.13 28.54 -14.70
C GLY A 342 11.90 27.23 -14.59
N ASP A 343 11.92 26.43 -15.65
CA ASP A 343 12.48 25.07 -15.67
C ASP A 343 13.79 25.00 -16.47
N ILE A 344 14.83 24.42 -15.87
CA ILE A 344 16.03 23.96 -16.58
C ILE A 344 15.91 22.46 -16.82
N ARG A 345 15.88 22.01 -18.08
CA ARG A 345 15.75 20.60 -18.45
C ARG A 345 17.08 20.04 -18.94
N VAL A 346 17.62 19.04 -18.25
CA VAL A 346 18.92 18.41 -18.56
C VAL A 346 18.68 17.00 -19.11
N ILE A 347 19.14 16.76 -20.35
CA ILE A 347 18.90 15.51 -21.09
C ILE A 347 20.24 14.91 -21.52
N ASN A 348 20.52 13.64 -21.20
CA ASN A 348 21.67 12.88 -21.74
C ASN A 348 23.00 13.67 -21.74
N SER A 349 23.37 14.30 -20.63
CA SER A 349 24.48 15.27 -20.56
C SER A 349 25.35 15.07 -19.33
N ASN A 350 26.67 15.17 -19.50
CA ASN A 350 27.65 14.99 -18.42
C ASN A 350 28.33 16.32 -18.06
N TYR A 351 28.49 16.62 -16.77
CA TYR A 351 29.28 17.73 -16.25
C TYR A 351 30.54 17.22 -15.53
N ASN A 352 31.69 17.78 -15.93
CA ASN A 352 33.03 17.45 -15.44
C ASN A 352 33.30 15.92 -15.27
N PRO A 353 33.02 15.06 -16.27
CA PRO A 353 33.13 13.60 -16.11
C PRO A 353 34.56 13.09 -15.87
N ASN A 354 35.59 13.92 -16.11
CA ASN A 354 36.99 13.63 -15.79
C ASN A 354 37.39 14.03 -14.36
N PHE A 355 36.44 14.49 -13.54
CA PHE A 355 36.62 14.94 -12.15
C PHE A 355 37.77 15.96 -11.98
N SER A 356 37.85 16.94 -12.89
CA SER A 356 38.90 17.96 -12.85
C SER A 356 38.75 18.86 -11.63
N ARG A 357 39.86 19.11 -10.93
CA ARG A 357 39.93 19.96 -9.72
C ARG A 357 39.99 21.46 -10.03
N SER A 358 39.32 21.85 -11.10
CA SER A 358 39.44 23.17 -11.72
C SER A 358 38.09 23.84 -11.93
N ASP A 359 37.01 23.28 -11.38
CA ASP A 359 35.67 23.52 -11.93
C ASP A 359 34.79 24.34 -10.99
N TYR A 360 34.16 25.35 -11.58
CA TYR A 360 33.02 26.03 -10.97
C TYR A 360 31.75 25.19 -11.14
N PHE A 361 30.67 25.57 -10.44
CA PHE A 361 29.44 24.78 -10.33
C PHE A 361 28.68 24.62 -11.66
N PHE A 362 27.89 23.56 -11.79
CA PHE A 362 27.06 23.33 -12.98
C PHE A 362 25.97 24.39 -13.12
N ALA A 363 25.00 24.43 -12.20
CA ALA A 363 23.85 25.31 -12.36
C ALA A 363 23.32 25.84 -11.02
N TYR A 364 22.75 27.05 -11.09
CA TYR A 364 22.01 27.72 -10.02
C TYR A 364 20.68 28.20 -10.56
N GLY A 365 19.63 28.08 -9.76
CA GLY A 365 18.34 28.65 -10.06
C GLY A 365 17.40 28.64 -8.87
N SER A 366 17.59 29.56 -7.92
CA SER A 366 16.49 30.01 -7.06
C SER A 366 15.91 31.29 -7.69
N PRO A 367 14.62 31.34 -8.08
CA PRO A 367 13.52 30.44 -7.69
C PRO A 367 13.04 29.55 -8.87
N SER A 368 13.95 28.80 -9.49
CA SER A 368 13.70 27.93 -10.66
C SER A 368 13.69 26.43 -10.28
N ASN A 369 13.23 25.57 -11.19
CA ASN A 369 13.27 24.11 -11.06
C ASN A 369 14.37 23.50 -11.93
N ILE A 370 14.77 22.26 -11.62
CA ILE A 370 15.65 21.47 -12.51
C ILE A 370 15.10 20.06 -12.76
N HIS A 371 14.96 19.72 -14.04
CA HIS A 371 14.36 18.49 -14.54
C HIS A 371 15.42 17.61 -15.21
N PHE A 372 15.43 16.30 -14.93
CA PHE A 372 16.42 15.36 -15.46
C PHE A 372 15.78 14.24 -16.30
N TYR A 373 16.38 13.98 -17.47
CA TYR A 373 15.93 12.97 -18.43
C TYR A 373 17.10 12.14 -18.97
N GLY A 374 16.90 10.82 -19.07
CA GLY A 374 17.94 9.90 -19.56
C GLY A 374 19.13 9.82 -18.61
N ASN A 375 20.35 9.76 -19.14
CA ASN A 375 21.58 9.61 -18.34
C ASN A 375 22.20 10.98 -18.02
N VAL A 376 22.33 11.34 -16.74
CA VAL A 376 22.95 12.63 -16.33
C VAL A 376 23.97 12.39 -15.22
N ASN A 377 25.19 12.88 -15.39
CA ASN A 377 26.26 12.75 -14.40
C ASN A 377 26.88 14.14 -14.12
N ILE A 378 26.83 14.61 -12.88
CA ILE A 378 27.30 15.93 -12.45
C ILE A 378 28.37 15.76 -11.36
N ASN A 379 29.60 16.15 -11.68
CA ASN A 379 30.76 15.97 -10.80
C ASN A 379 31.36 17.33 -10.40
N MET A 380 31.82 17.46 -9.16
CA MET A 380 32.28 18.74 -8.60
C MET A 380 33.63 18.62 -7.89
N ASP A 381 34.37 19.73 -7.79
CA ASP A 381 35.68 19.78 -7.12
C ASP A 381 35.61 20.15 -5.63
N PHE A 382 36.46 19.51 -4.84
CA PHE A 382 36.58 19.65 -3.38
C PHE A 382 37.12 21.03 -2.93
N GLY A 383 37.63 21.85 -3.84
CA GLY A 383 38.23 23.16 -3.56
C GLY A 383 37.25 24.32 -3.37
N VAL A 384 35.93 24.07 -3.24
CA VAL A 384 34.91 25.12 -3.00
C VAL A 384 33.82 24.66 -2.01
N LEU A 385 33.47 25.52 -1.05
CA LEU A 385 32.52 25.24 0.02
C LEU A 385 31.07 25.59 -0.40
N SER A 386 30.44 24.79 -1.27
CA SER A 386 29.01 24.95 -1.61
C SER A 386 28.36 23.64 -2.11
N PHE A 387 27.12 23.73 -2.58
CA PHE A 387 26.35 22.60 -3.14
C PHE A 387 26.63 22.45 -4.64
N ALA A 388 26.48 21.24 -5.18
CA ALA A 388 26.63 20.97 -6.62
C ALA A 388 25.54 21.65 -7.46
N LEU A 389 24.33 21.74 -6.89
CA LEU A 389 23.14 22.38 -7.43
C LEU A 389 22.39 23.12 -6.32
N ASP A 390 21.69 24.19 -6.69
CA ASP A 390 20.86 24.99 -5.78
C ASP A 390 19.62 25.50 -6.53
N PHE A 391 18.44 24.96 -6.19
CA PHE A 391 17.18 25.10 -6.92
C PHE A 391 15.97 24.99 -5.99
N SER A 392 14.79 25.39 -6.47
CA SER A 392 13.53 25.31 -5.72
C SER A 392 12.94 23.90 -5.68
N SER A 393 13.06 23.15 -6.78
CA SER A 393 12.68 21.74 -6.87
C SER A 393 13.58 20.94 -7.81
N TYR A 394 13.58 19.61 -7.64
CA TYR A 394 14.35 18.65 -8.42
C TYR A 394 13.43 17.52 -8.92
N ILE A 395 13.24 17.39 -10.24
CA ILE A 395 12.33 16.39 -10.82
C ILE A 395 13.13 15.44 -11.72
N VAL A 396 13.19 14.17 -11.33
CA VAL A 396 13.85 13.10 -12.09
C VAL A 396 12.76 12.28 -12.79
N HIS A 397 12.72 12.34 -14.12
CA HIS A 397 11.62 11.76 -14.90
C HIS A 397 11.81 10.27 -15.18
N ASN A 398 10.74 9.62 -15.65
CA ASN A 398 10.63 8.16 -15.79
C ASN A 398 11.88 7.52 -16.41
N ASN A 399 12.46 6.51 -15.74
CA ASN A 399 13.64 5.75 -16.16
C ASN A 399 14.94 6.56 -16.38
N ALA A 400 15.05 7.81 -15.91
CA ALA A 400 16.32 8.54 -15.91
C ALA A 400 17.30 7.97 -14.88
N ASP A 401 18.61 8.02 -15.16
CA ASP A 401 19.69 7.62 -14.26
C ASP A 401 20.60 8.83 -14.00
N VAL A 402 20.49 9.39 -12.80
CA VAL A 402 21.12 10.66 -12.42
C VAL A 402 22.13 10.42 -11.30
N SER A 403 23.35 10.93 -11.48
CA SER A 403 24.41 10.91 -10.47
C SER A 403 24.92 12.32 -10.19
N ILE A 404 24.97 12.71 -8.92
CA ILE A 404 25.44 14.01 -8.43
C ILE A 404 26.54 13.77 -7.40
N ASN A 405 27.78 14.00 -7.80
CA ASN A 405 28.96 13.85 -6.95
C ASN A 405 29.40 15.25 -6.46
N GLY A 406 28.74 15.71 -5.39
CA GLY A 406 28.97 17.00 -4.76
C GLY A 406 30.15 16.98 -3.80
N ALA A 407 31.18 17.77 -4.10
CA ALA A 407 32.43 17.70 -3.35
C ALA A 407 32.39 18.33 -1.94
N TYR A 408 31.33 19.08 -1.65
CA TYR A 408 31.06 19.63 -0.32
C TYR A 408 29.60 19.38 0.04
N GLY A 409 28.65 20.00 -0.65
CA GLY A 409 27.23 19.65 -0.58
C GLY A 409 26.76 18.95 -1.85
N GLY A 410 25.75 18.09 -1.73
CA GLY A 410 25.02 17.50 -2.86
C GLY A 410 24.10 18.53 -3.51
N ILE A 411 22.82 18.55 -3.11
CA ILE A 411 21.83 19.53 -3.57
C ILE A 411 21.32 20.40 -2.42
N ALA A 412 21.06 21.68 -2.73
CA ALA A 412 20.33 22.59 -1.85
C ALA A 412 18.93 22.89 -2.39
N LEU A 413 17.96 23.02 -1.47
CA LEU A 413 16.60 23.47 -1.73
C LEU A 413 16.50 24.94 -1.28
N HIS A 414 16.29 25.84 -2.24
CA HIS A 414 16.28 27.28 -2.00
C HIS A 414 15.22 27.99 -2.84
N THR A 415 14.43 28.83 -2.18
CA THR A 415 13.51 29.81 -2.76
C THR A 415 13.64 31.11 -1.99
N GLU A 416 13.14 32.22 -2.55
CA GLU A 416 12.85 33.43 -1.77
C GLU A 416 11.35 33.57 -1.43
N ASN A 417 10.49 32.80 -2.13
CA ASN A 417 9.03 32.85 -2.03
C ASN A 417 8.40 31.57 -1.45
N ASN A 418 7.09 31.62 -1.16
CA ASN A 418 6.31 30.64 -0.39
C ASN A 418 6.02 29.29 -1.09
N SER A 419 6.70 28.96 -2.20
CA SER A 419 6.47 27.71 -2.93
C SER A 419 6.95 26.48 -2.13
N PRO A 420 6.21 25.35 -2.14
CA PRO A 420 6.64 24.11 -1.49
C PRO A 420 7.90 23.55 -2.17
N HIS A 421 8.88 23.13 -1.38
CA HIS A 421 10.10 22.50 -1.91
C HIS A 421 9.83 21.03 -2.24
N ALA A 422 10.27 20.57 -3.41
CA ALA A 422 10.02 19.21 -3.88
C ALA A 422 11.26 18.52 -4.45
N ILE A 423 11.44 17.25 -4.09
CA ILE A 423 12.32 16.30 -4.80
C ILE A 423 11.41 15.15 -5.25
N HIS A 424 11.25 14.97 -6.56
CA HIS A 424 10.36 13.95 -7.12
C HIS A 424 11.12 13.02 -8.07
N LEU A 425 11.25 11.75 -7.68
CA LEU A 425 11.73 10.68 -8.55
C LEU A 425 10.52 9.91 -9.09
N LYS A 426 10.24 10.07 -10.39
CA LYS A 426 9.15 9.35 -11.08
C LYS A 426 9.52 7.89 -11.35
N ASN A 427 8.54 7.10 -11.78
CA ASN A 427 8.62 5.64 -11.96
C ASN A 427 9.93 5.14 -12.62
N GLY A 428 10.57 4.15 -12.00
CA GLY A 428 11.79 3.50 -12.49
C GLY A 428 13.05 4.38 -12.56
N SER A 429 12.99 5.65 -12.13
CA SER A 429 14.15 6.56 -12.19
C SER A 429 15.14 6.35 -11.03
N THR A 430 16.36 6.85 -11.17
CA THR A 430 17.42 6.76 -10.14
C THR A 430 18.08 8.12 -9.94
N LEU A 431 18.26 8.52 -8.68
CA LEU A 431 19.07 9.67 -8.27
C LEU A 431 20.06 9.23 -7.20
N ASN A 432 21.35 9.23 -7.54
CA ASN A 432 22.45 8.96 -6.61
C ASN A 432 23.17 10.26 -6.26
N ILE A 433 23.16 10.63 -4.98
CA ILE A 433 23.86 11.82 -4.46
C ILE A 433 24.99 11.39 -3.54
N THR A 434 26.23 11.70 -3.92
CA THR A 434 27.41 11.53 -3.07
C THR A 434 27.89 12.90 -2.60
N ALA A 435 28.08 13.08 -1.29
CA ALA A 435 28.51 14.34 -0.69
C ALA A 435 29.53 14.16 0.44
N GLU A 436 30.47 15.11 0.58
CA GLU A 436 31.31 15.17 1.78
C GLU A 436 30.51 15.64 3.00
N ARG A 437 29.66 16.66 2.84
CA ARG A 437 28.66 17.09 3.83
C ARG A 437 27.27 16.59 3.42
N SER A 438 26.24 17.42 3.53
CA SER A 438 24.86 16.97 3.29
C SER A 438 24.61 16.63 1.82
N GLY A 439 23.93 15.50 1.60
CA GLY A 439 23.40 15.15 0.28
C GLY A 439 22.22 16.04 -0.10
N ILE A 440 21.34 16.34 0.86
CA ILE A 440 20.22 17.28 0.71
C ILE A 440 20.26 18.31 1.85
N TYR A 441 20.05 19.58 1.53
CA TYR A 441 20.08 20.70 2.48
C TYR A 441 18.93 21.70 2.26
N SER A 442 18.40 22.26 3.34
CA SER A 442 17.48 23.40 3.33
C SER A 442 17.65 24.21 4.61
N ASP A 443 17.63 25.55 4.53
CA ASP A 443 17.65 26.44 5.70
C ASP A 443 16.64 27.60 5.66
N LYS A 444 15.80 27.68 4.62
CA LYS A 444 14.66 28.61 4.57
C LYS A 444 13.54 28.13 5.51
N TYR A 445 13.11 29.02 6.40
CA TYR A 445 12.37 28.63 7.61
C TYR A 445 10.88 28.27 7.44
N TYR A 446 10.24 28.59 6.31
CA TYR A 446 8.77 28.77 6.25
C TYR A 446 7.99 27.87 5.27
N ASN A 447 8.64 27.15 4.37
CA ASN A 447 7.96 26.33 3.34
C ASN A 447 8.02 24.82 3.68
N PRO A 448 7.03 23.99 3.36
CA PRO A 448 7.14 22.55 3.52
C PRO A 448 8.18 21.95 2.54
N ASN A 449 8.90 20.91 2.97
CA ASN A 449 9.75 20.08 2.10
C ASN A 449 9.07 18.73 1.83
N THR A 450 9.03 18.31 0.57
CA THR A 450 8.47 17.02 0.14
C THR A 450 9.50 16.21 -0.65
N ILE A 451 9.70 14.95 -0.26
CA ILE A 451 10.47 13.97 -1.03
C ILE A 451 9.52 12.87 -1.49
N LEU A 452 9.40 12.67 -2.80
CA LEU A 452 8.57 11.66 -3.44
C LEU A 452 9.45 10.65 -4.19
N VAL A 453 9.28 9.36 -3.90
CA VAL A 453 9.99 8.26 -4.59
C VAL A 453 8.96 7.24 -5.09
N ASP A 454 8.65 7.29 -6.39
CA ASP A 454 7.61 6.48 -7.02
C ASP A 454 8.05 5.03 -7.32
N LYS A 455 7.16 4.27 -7.97
CA LYS A 455 7.28 2.81 -8.14
C LYS A 455 8.55 2.43 -8.91
N GLY A 456 9.36 1.59 -8.29
CA GLY A 456 10.66 1.16 -8.82
C GLY A 456 11.73 2.26 -8.88
N ALA A 457 11.43 3.49 -8.47
CA ALA A 457 12.41 4.55 -8.43
C ALA A 457 13.41 4.36 -7.26
N THR A 458 14.60 4.96 -7.34
CA THR A 458 15.66 4.79 -6.33
C THR A 458 16.36 6.11 -5.99
N LEU A 459 16.18 6.58 -4.75
CA LEU A 459 16.96 7.68 -4.18
C LEU A 459 18.10 7.12 -3.31
N GLY A 460 19.33 7.24 -3.81
CA GLY A 460 20.56 6.90 -3.10
C GLY A 460 21.25 8.16 -2.57
N ILE A 461 21.58 8.20 -1.28
CA ILE A 461 22.29 9.32 -0.65
C ILE A 461 23.47 8.78 0.16
N THR A 462 24.69 9.29 -0.09
CA THR A 462 25.89 8.97 0.68
C THR A 462 26.55 10.25 1.20
N SER A 463 26.56 10.46 2.51
CA SER A 463 27.23 11.57 3.19
C SER A 463 28.45 11.09 3.99
N LYS A 464 29.63 11.58 3.66
CA LYS A 464 30.91 11.06 4.16
C LYS A 464 31.43 11.69 5.45
N ASN A 465 31.00 12.90 5.81
CA ASN A 465 31.47 13.63 7.00
C ASN A 465 30.38 14.44 7.73
N TYR A 466 29.10 14.39 7.30
CA TYR A 466 28.02 15.16 7.93
C TYR A 466 26.66 14.43 7.92
N ARG A 467 25.59 15.17 8.15
CA ARG A 467 24.20 14.68 8.08
C ARG A 467 23.86 14.28 6.65
N GLY A 468 23.16 13.17 6.41
CA GLY A 468 22.71 12.80 5.06
C GLY A 468 21.72 13.81 4.48
N ILE A 469 20.67 14.11 5.26
CA ILE A 469 19.72 15.19 5.02
C ILE A 469 19.77 16.16 6.21
N ASP A 470 19.86 17.47 5.93
CA ASP A 470 19.91 18.54 6.92
C ASP A 470 18.94 19.67 6.55
N ILE A 471 17.69 19.53 6.96
CA ILE A 471 16.58 20.46 6.67
C ILE A 471 16.26 21.24 7.93
N LYS A 472 16.33 22.58 7.88
CA LYS A 472 16.22 23.48 9.03
C LYS A 472 15.08 24.48 8.85
N GLN A 473 13.95 24.18 9.47
CA GLN A 473 12.70 24.93 9.34
C GLN A 473 11.98 25.07 10.68
N ARG A 474 10.93 25.89 10.71
CA ARG A 474 10.11 26.13 11.92
C ARG A 474 8.66 26.35 11.52
N ARG A 475 7.73 25.68 12.22
CA ARG A 475 6.27 25.78 11.96
C ARG A 475 5.83 25.24 10.59
N THR A 476 6.54 24.24 10.08
CA THR A 476 6.21 23.53 8.83
C THR A 476 6.12 22.02 9.05
N ILE A 477 5.29 21.38 8.22
CA ILE A 477 5.28 19.92 8.06
C ILE A 477 6.22 19.59 6.89
N SER A 478 7.13 18.65 7.09
CA SER A 478 7.91 18.04 6.00
C SER A 478 7.44 16.61 5.75
N LYS A 479 7.59 16.12 4.52
CA LYS A 479 7.03 14.84 4.08
C LYS A 479 8.04 14.01 3.29
N ILE A 480 8.07 12.70 3.55
CA ILE A 480 8.77 11.71 2.73
C ILE A 480 7.79 10.59 2.36
N ASP A 481 7.41 10.48 1.09
CA ASP A 481 6.58 9.39 0.56
C ASP A 481 7.45 8.46 -0.32
N VAL A 482 7.56 7.20 0.07
CA VAL A 482 8.17 6.12 -0.73
C VAL A 482 7.05 5.16 -1.15
N ASN A 483 6.74 5.12 -2.45
CA ASN A 483 5.55 4.51 -3.02
C ASN A 483 5.93 3.37 -3.97
N GLY A 484 6.33 2.22 -3.43
CA GLY A 484 6.92 1.11 -4.20
C GLY A 484 8.31 1.40 -4.78
N GLY A 485 8.95 2.49 -4.35
CA GLY A 485 10.34 2.83 -4.66
C GLY A 485 11.31 2.45 -3.54
N ASN A 486 12.58 2.84 -3.70
CA ASN A 486 13.67 2.57 -2.76
C ASN A 486 14.33 3.89 -2.31
N PHE A 487 14.32 4.16 -1.02
CA PHE A 487 15.10 5.22 -0.39
C PHE A 487 16.27 4.56 0.37
N ASN A 488 17.51 4.98 0.08
CA ASN A 488 18.71 4.43 0.68
C ASN A 488 19.67 5.56 1.10
N LEU A 489 19.84 5.78 2.40
CA LEU A 489 20.76 6.79 2.93
C LEU A 489 21.87 6.16 3.77
N LYS A 490 23.12 6.53 3.44
CA LYS A 490 24.32 6.22 4.22
C LYS A 490 24.94 7.49 4.77
N SER A 491 25.26 7.52 6.06
CA SER A 491 25.92 8.66 6.72
C SER A 491 26.97 8.22 7.72
N THR A 492 28.03 9.01 7.85
CA THR A 492 29.06 8.86 8.88
C THR A 492 28.87 9.76 10.10
N ASN A 493 27.69 10.41 10.25
CA ASN A 493 27.44 11.35 11.35
C ASN A 493 25.99 11.28 11.89
N SER A 494 24.99 11.50 11.03
CA SER A 494 23.55 11.42 11.36
C SER A 494 22.74 11.19 10.09
N GLY A 495 21.67 10.40 10.15
CA GLY A 495 20.85 10.09 8.98
C GLY A 495 20.14 11.33 8.39
N VAL A 496 19.06 11.73 9.05
CA VAL A 496 18.11 12.75 8.60
C VAL A 496 17.74 13.66 9.76
N TYR A 497 18.16 14.92 9.68
CA TYR A 497 17.81 15.94 10.67
C TYR A 497 16.78 16.90 10.06
N PHE A 498 15.56 16.87 10.60
CA PHE A 498 14.61 17.97 10.44
C PHE A 498 14.62 18.84 11.71
N ASP A 499 14.89 20.13 11.55
CA ASP A 499 14.21 21.17 12.33
C ASP A 499 12.87 21.40 11.61
N ALA A 500 11.77 20.99 12.22
CA ALA A 500 10.42 21.05 11.67
C ALA A 500 9.39 20.99 12.81
N GLU A 501 8.14 21.34 12.52
CA GLU A 501 7.04 21.08 13.46
C GLU A 501 6.58 19.62 13.37
N ALA A 502 6.42 19.08 12.15
CA ALA A 502 6.10 17.68 11.95
C ALA A 502 6.91 17.08 10.80
N LEU A 503 7.15 15.77 10.91
CA LEU A 503 7.65 14.94 9.83
C LEU A 503 6.64 13.82 9.58
N GLU A 504 6.00 13.84 8.41
CA GLU A 504 5.29 12.69 7.86
C GLU A 504 6.26 11.80 7.08
N LEU A 505 6.26 10.50 7.35
CA LEU A 505 7.04 9.52 6.60
C LEU A 505 6.15 8.33 6.24
N ASN A 506 5.89 8.14 4.96
CA ASN A 506 5.00 7.11 4.44
C ASN A 506 5.79 6.15 3.54
N VAL A 507 5.92 4.88 3.95
CA VAL A 507 6.48 3.80 3.12
C VAL A 507 5.33 2.86 2.76
N LYS A 508 4.94 2.83 1.49
CA LYS A 508 3.73 2.15 1.01
C LYS A 508 3.98 1.34 -0.26
N ASN A 509 3.10 0.37 -0.54
CA ASN A 509 3.05 -0.40 -1.79
C ASN A 509 4.36 -1.14 -2.11
N THR A 510 4.87 -1.95 -1.17
CA THR A 510 6.17 -2.66 -1.22
C THR A 510 7.40 -1.74 -1.27
N GLY A 511 7.26 -0.48 -0.86
CA GLY A 511 8.35 0.48 -0.78
C GLY A 511 9.40 0.09 0.25
N LYS A 512 10.64 0.54 0.04
CA LYS A 512 11.77 0.27 0.94
C LYS A 512 12.44 1.56 1.39
N PHE A 513 12.56 1.74 2.70
CA PHE A 513 13.22 2.90 3.31
C PHE A 513 14.35 2.45 4.22
N THR A 514 15.59 2.67 3.78
CA THR A 514 16.80 2.22 4.49
C THR A 514 17.66 3.42 4.89
N ILE A 515 18.08 3.47 6.15
CA ILE A 515 19.13 4.38 6.62
C ILE A 515 20.18 3.58 7.41
N ASP A 516 21.46 3.84 7.14
CA ASP A 516 22.63 3.35 7.89
C ASP A 516 23.50 4.54 8.32
N SER A 517 23.73 4.71 9.63
CA SER A 517 24.35 5.90 10.22
C SER A 517 25.40 5.54 11.30
N THR A 518 26.68 5.59 10.96
CA THR A 518 27.75 4.95 11.75
C THR A 518 28.25 5.77 12.97
N ASN A 519 27.51 6.76 13.46
CA ASN A 519 28.05 7.73 14.44
C ASN A 519 26.99 8.45 15.32
N ARG A 520 27.51 9.34 16.19
CA ARG A 520 26.95 9.84 17.45
C ARG A 520 25.71 10.75 17.44
N LYS A 521 24.80 10.69 16.46
CA LYS A 521 23.57 11.51 16.46
C LYS A 521 22.36 10.79 15.87
N ALA A 522 21.17 11.24 16.27
CA ALA A 522 19.91 10.60 15.93
C ALA A 522 19.65 10.51 14.41
N MET A 523 18.91 9.48 14.00
CA MET A 523 18.67 9.21 12.56
C MET A 523 17.47 9.95 12.01
N ILE A 524 16.44 10.16 12.83
CA ILE A 524 15.26 10.95 12.52
C ILE A 524 15.03 11.87 13.71
N THR A 525 14.97 13.17 13.47
CA THR A 525 14.63 14.18 14.48
C THR A 525 13.56 15.11 13.94
N SER A 526 12.55 15.44 14.75
CA SER A 526 11.52 16.46 14.48
C SER A 526 10.86 16.88 15.81
N SER A 527 9.85 17.75 15.77
CA SER A 527 8.98 17.98 16.94
C SER A 527 7.90 16.91 17.02
N LYS A 528 7.00 16.78 16.04
CA LYS A 528 6.09 15.64 15.84
C LYS A 528 6.68 14.70 14.77
N ILE A 529 6.48 13.40 14.92
CA ILE A 529 6.92 12.37 13.96
C ILE A 529 5.76 11.40 13.73
N ASP A 530 5.35 11.26 12.48
CA ASP A 530 4.24 10.41 12.06
C ASP A 530 4.75 9.45 10.96
N ILE A 531 5.02 8.20 11.35
CA ILE A 531 5.57 7.16 10.48
C ILE A 531 4.49 6.13 10.15
N ASN A 532 4.21 5.93 8.86
CA ASN A 532 3.30 4.92 8.34
C ASN A 532 4.06 3.96 7.41
N VAL A 533 4.05 2.66 7.73
CA VAL A 533 4.67 1.61 6.93
C VAL A 533 3.62 0.56 6.61
N ASP A 534 3.25 0.44 5.32
CA ASP A 534 2.01 -0.21 4.88
C ASP A 534 2.18 -0.99 3.55
N GLY A 535 1.29 -1.95 3.30
CA GLY A 535 1.24 -2.73 2.06
C GLY A 535 2.55 -3.48 1.76
N ALA A 536 2.95 -4.38 2.68
CA ALA A 536 4.16 -5.19 2.61
C ALA A 536 5.46 -4.38 2.37
N SER A 537 5.56 -3.19 2.98
CA SER A 537 6.72 -2.30 2.86
C SER A 537 7.77 -2.55 3.95
N GLU A 538 9.03 -2.21 3.68
CA GLU A 538 10.15 -2.40 4.60
C GLU A 538 10.80 -1.08 5.02
N MET A 539 10.97 -0.89 6.33
CA MET A 539 11.78 0.17 6.92
C MET A 539 12.95 -0.43 7.69
N ASN A 540 14.17 0.03 7.41
CA ASN A 540 15.40 -0.47 8.03
C ASN A 540 16.24 0.71 8.50
N LEU A 541 16.37 0.88 9.82
CA LEU A 541 17.09 1.98 10.44
C LEU A 541 18.19 1.45 11.35
N LYS A 542 19.45 1.81 11.10
CA LYS A 542 20.62 1.39 11.88
C LYS A 542 21.49 2.58 12.31
N SER A 543 21.72 2.73 13.61
CA SER A 543 22.55 3.81 14.19
C SER A 543 23.43 3.42 15.36
N TYR A 544 24.39 4.30 15.65
CA TYR A 544 25.17 4.24 16.88
C TYR A 544 24.38 4.76 18.10
N GLU A 545 23.72 5.92 17.99
CA GLU A 545 22.88 6.54 19.05
C GLU A 545 21.37 6.60 18.63
N PRO A 546 20.42 7.21 19.39
CA PRO A 546 19.02 6.79 19.29
C PRO A 546 18.40 7.09 17.94
N THR A 547 17.69 6.10 17.40
CA THR A 547 17.24 6.10 16.02
C THR A 547 16.18 7.17 15.76
N ILE A 548 15.20 7.32 16.64
CA ILE A 548 14.12 8.31 16.51
C ILE A 548 14.12 9.23 17.75
N GLU A 549 14.27 10.54 17.53
CA GLU A 549 14.24 11.56 18.58
C GLU A 549 13.14 12.61 18.34
N ALA A 550 12.14 12.66 19.23
CA ALA A 550 11.15 13.74 19.25
C ALA A 550 11.57 14.81 20.27
N ARG A 551 11.58 16.08 19.83
CA ARG A 551 12.07 17.22 20.63
C ARG A 551 11.10 17.61 21.76
N SER A 552 11.39 18.68 22.49
CA SER A 552 10.64 19.06 23.71
C SER A 552 9.14 19.26 23.45
N GLY A 553 8.29 18.47 24.12
CA GLY A 553 6.84 18.41 23.90
C GLY A 553 6.39 17.53 22.73
N GLY A 554 7.32 16.88 22.04
CA GLY A 554 7.12 16.17 20.78
C GLY A 554 6.76 14.69 20.88
N SER A 555 5.77 14.26 20.10
CA SER A 555 5.19 12.91 20.05
C SER A 555 5.63 12.10 18.83
N LEU A 556 5.71 10.78 18.99
CA LEU A 556 5.78 9.80 17.90
C LEU A 556 4.45 9.06 17.72
N ASN A 557 3.94 9.02 16.49
CA ASN A 557 3.01 7.98 16.03
C ASN A 557 3.74 7.04 15.05
N LEU A 558 3.75 5.75 15.34
CA LEU A 558 4.33 4.71 14.48
C LEU A 558 3.26 3.68 14.13
N ASN A 559 2.85 3.64 12.87
CA ASN A 559 1.86 2.72 12.32
C ASN A 559 2.56 1.71 11.40
N VAL A 560 2.53 0.43 11.76
CA VAL A 560 3.03 -0.67 10.91
C VAL A 560 1.86 -1.60 10.60
N ARG A 561 1.49 -1.71 9.31
CA ARG A 561 0.27 -2.38 8.86
C ARG A 561 0.52 -3.32 7.68
N ASN A 562 -0.33 -4.34 7.55
CA ASN A 562 -0.47 -5.16 6.34
C ASN A 562 0.84 -5.79 5.86
N GLN A 563 1.38 -6.74 6.64
CA GLN A 563 2.59 -7.52 6.36
C GLN A 563 3.86 -6.67 6.18
N SER A 564 3.83 -5.44 6.71
CA SER A 564 4.97 -4.53 6.65
C SER A 564 5.96 -4.78 7.79
N LYS A 565 7.22 -4.40 7.56
CA LYS A 565 8.32 -4.71 8.45
C LYS A 565 9.15 -3.48 8.80
N VAL A 566 9.28 -3.19 10.09
CA VAL A 566 10.13 -2.12 10.61
C VAL A 566 11.22 -2.72 11.49
N ASN A 567 12.48 -2.55 11.08
CA ASN A 567 13.66 -2.98 11.82
C ASN A 567 14.43 -1.73 12.29
N ILE A 568 14.66 -1.62 13.60
CA ILE A 568 15.29 -0.45 14.22
C ILE A 568 16.41 -0.90 15.16
N GLU A 569 17.66 -0.59 14.81
CA GLU A 569 18.88 -1.02 15.52
C GLU A 569 19.69 0.19 16.00
N SER A 570 19.97 0.24 17.30
CA SER A 570 20.81 1.24 17.98
C SER A 570 21.93 0.50 18.72
N THR A 571 23.20 0.86 18.59
CA THR A 571 24.28 0.09 19.25
C THR A 571 24.67 0.58 20.65
N ALA A 572 24.44 1.85 20.97
CA ALA A 572 24.93 2.46 22.23
C ALA A 572 23.83 3.03 23.16
N ASN A 573 22.65 3.39 22.65
CA ASN A 573 21.62 4.11 23.40
C ASN A 573 20.24 3.43 23.30
N SER A 574 19.17 4.14 23.65
CA SER A 574 17.80 3.74 23.31
C SER A 574 17.59 3.67 21.79
N VAL A 575 16.47 3.09 21.37
CA VAL A 575 16.03 3.04 19.96
C VAL A 575 15.10 4.22 19.66
N ILE A 576 14.19 4.53 20.58
CA ILE A 576 13.28 5.68 20.51
C ILE A 576 13.45 6.53 21.77
N ASN A 577 13.57 7.86 21.60
CA ASN A 577 13.75 8.83 22.66
C ASN A 577 12.81 10.04 22.47
N THR A 578 11.81 10.18 23.33
CA THR A 578 10.67 11.10 23.14
C THR A 578 10.38 11.90 24.40
N ARG A 579 9.64 13.02 24.23
CA ARG A 579 9.26 13.93 25.33
C ARG A 579 7.76 14.27 25.36
N GLY A 580 6.99 13.83 24.37
CA GLY A 580 5.53 13.84 24.25
C GLY A 580 4.95 12.42 24.39
N ASN A 581 3.63 12.26 24.32
CA ASN A 581 3.01 10.94 24.38
C ASN A 581 3.16 10.21 23.04
N ASP A 582 3.47 8.92 23.06
CA ASP A 582 3.71 8.13 21.85
C ASP A 582 2.65 7.04 21.65
N ASN A 583 2.34 6.74 20.39
CA ASN A 583 1.44 5.64 20.00
C ASN A 583 2.14 4.75 18.96
N ILE A 584 2.26 3.46 19.27
CA ILE A 584 2.92 2.46 18.42
C ILE A 584 1.87 1.39 18.09
N ASN A 585 1.36 1.45 16.87
CA ASN A 585 0.32 0.57 16.35
C ASN A 585 0.97 -0.47 15.42
N VAL A 586 0.90 -1.75 15.77
CA VAL A 586 1.41 -2.85 14.94
C VAL A 586 0.23 -3.79 14.64
N ASN A 587 -0.20 -3.81 13.39
CA ASN A 587 -1.34 -4.61 12.92
C ASN A 587 -0.88 -5.56 11.80
N ARG A 588 -0.96 -6.88 12.01
CA ARG A 588 -0.52 -7.92 11.04
C ARG A 588 0.88 -7.69 10.46
N SER A 589 1.82 -7.29 11.31
CA SER A 589 3.10 -6.73 10.86
C SER A 589 4.25 -7.06 11.80
N SER A 590 5.46 -6.78 11.34
CA SER A 590 6.72 -7.01 12.05
C SER A 590 7.35 -5.70 12.54
N LEU A 591 7.60 -5.57 13.85
CA LEU A 591 8.39 -4.50 14.47
C LEU A 591 9.52 -5.09 15.31
N ILE A 592 10.77 -4.94 14.87
CA ILE A 592 11.95 -5.41 15.58
C ILE A 592 12.73 -4.18 16.06
N ALA A 593 12.85 -4.01 17.38
CA ALA A 593 13.53 -2.88 18.00
C ALA A 593 14.64 -3.36 18.95
N SER A 594 15.88 -2.94 18.70
CA SER A 594 17.05 -3.40 19.47
C SER A 594 18.04 -2.31 19.82
N GLY A 595 18.33 -2.15 21.11
CA GLY A 595 19.25 -1.13 21.61
C GLY A 595 19.95 -1.46 22.92
N ALA A 596 20.67 -0.48 23.48
CA ALA A 596 21.19 -0.58 24.85
C ALA A 596 20.04 -0.46 25.86
N GLY A 597 19.13 0.49 25.66
CA GLY A 597 17.72 0.39 26.05
C GLY A 597 16.86 0.27 24.78
N THR A 598 15.54 0.08 24.89
CA THR A 598 14.68 0.07 23.69
C THR A 598 13.86 1.35 23.58
N PHE A 599 12.93 1.61 24.50
CA PHE A 599 12.07 2.80 24.47
C PHE A 599 12.35 3.68 25.70
N SER A 600 13.02 4.82 25.49
CA SER A 600 13.30 5.78 26.56
C SER A 600 12.39 7.01 26.46
N SER A 601 11.20 6.95 27.05
CA SER A 601 10.49 8.19 27.41
C SER A 601 11.03 8.71 28.76
N THR A 602 11.37 9.99 28.79
CA THR A 602 11.87 10.67 30.00
C THR A 602 10.80 11.46 30.75
N SER A 603 9.59 11.58 30.19
CA SER A 603 8.54 12.47 30.73
C SER A 603 7.09 12.01 30.51
N THR A 604 6.82 10.92 29.77
CA THR A 604 5.51 10.70 29.13
C THR A 604 5.03 9.25 29.06
N LEU A 605 3.82 9.09 28.50
CA LEU A 605 3.15 7.82 28.28
C LEU A 605 3.46 7.26 26.89
N VAL A 606 3.79 5.97 26.83
CA VAL A 606 3.87 5.22 25.57
C VAL A 606 2.72 4.22 25.50
N ASN A 607 1.93 4.25 24.43
CA ASN A 607 0.88 3.26 24.16
C ASN A 607 1.32 2.33 23.03
N PHE A 608 1.31 1.03 23.27
CA PHE A 608 1.41 0.00 22.23
C PHE A 608 0.03 -0.59 21.95
N ASN A 609 -0.40 -0.60 20.70
CA ASN A 609 -1.59 -1.34 20.25
C ASN A 609 -1.10 -2.45 19.32
N ILE A 610 -1.10 -3.68 19.82
CA ILE A 610 -0.48 -4.84 19.18
C ILE A 610 -1.58 -5.81 18.76
N ILE A 611 -1.91 -5.79 17.47
CA ILE A 611 -3.08 -6.43 16.89
C ILE A 611 -2.61 -7.48 15.87
N TYR A 612 -2.81 -8.76 16.19
CA TYR A 612 -2.41 -9.88 15.30
C TYR A 612 -0.97 -9.77 14.74
N PRO A 613 0.06 -9.41 15.52
CA PRO A 613 1.39 -9.10 14.97
C PRO A 613 2.03 -10.34 14.34
N GLU A 614 2.79 -10.19 13.26
CA GLU A 614 3.70 -11.26 12.84
C GLU A 614 4.78 -11.46 13.91
N LEU A 615 5.39 -10.34 14.33
CA LEU A 615 6.43 -10.28 15.35
C LEU A 615 6.58 -8.86 15.89
N VAL A 616 6.42 -8.66 17.20
CA VAL A 616 7.02 -7.50 17.88
C VAL A 616 8.17 -8.03 18.75
N ASP A 617 9.42 -7.71 18.44
CA ASP A 617 10.61 -8.16 19.17
C ASP A 617 11.41 -6.96 19.70
N SER A 618 11.20 -6.65 20.98
CA SER A 618 11.84 -5.56 21.70
C SER A 618 12.95 -6.11 22.58
N LYS A 619 14.21 -5.79 22.28
CA LYS A 619 15.40 -6.27 23.00
C LYS A 619 16.32 -5.13 23.45
N GLY A 620 16.86 -5.27 24.67
CA GLY A 620 17.68 -4.27 25.36
C GLY A 620 18.75 -4.91 26.23
N ASN A 621 19.94 -4.29 26.31
CA ASN A 621 20.95 -4.67 27.30
C ASN A 621 20.61 -4.18 28.73
N SER A 622 19.70 -3.21 28.83
CA SER A 622 19.17 -2.60 30.04
C SER A 622 17.63 -2.63 30.05
N GLN A 623 16.99 -1.77 30.83
CA GLN A 623 15.54 -1.64 30.95
C GLN A 623 14.89 -1.34 29.57
N LEU A 624 13.91 -2.16 29.17
CA LEU A 624 13.22 -2.03 27.87
C LEU A 624 12.40 -0.74 27.75
N PHE A 625 11.80 -0.28 28.86
CA PHE A 625 10.86 0.83 28.91
C PHE A 625 11.11 1.68 30.17
N SER A 626 11.46 2.96 30.04
CA SER A 626 11.77 3.84 31.19
C SER A 626 10.57 4.62 31.76
N GLY A 627 9.51 4.81 30.97
CA GLY A 627 8.32 5.58 31.34
C GLY A 627 7.16 4.73 31.89
N GLN A 628 5.95 5.29 31.88
CA GLN A 628 4.73 4.46 31.90
C GLN A 628 4.51 3.92 30.48
N THR A 629 4.24 2.62 30.37
CA THR A 629 3.95 1.97 29.09
C THR A 629 2.66 1.17 29.19
N ASN A 630 1.68 1.55 28.40
CA ASN A 630 0.45 0.80 28.21
C ASN A 630 0.62 -0.14 27.00
N PHE A 631 -0.02 -1.30 27.07
CA PHE A 631 -0.20 -2.23 25.95
C PHE A 631 -1.69 -2.58 25.88
N ASP A 632 -2.32 -2.36 24.73
CA ASP A 632 -3.46 -3.19 24.31
C ASP A 632 -2.94 -4.25 23.35
N VAL A 633 -3.38 -5.49 23.56
CA VAL A 633 -2.84 -6.66 22.87
C VAL A 633 -3.98 -7.57 22.46
N GLN A 634 -4.01 -7.98 21.19
CA GLN A 634 -5.04 -8.87 20.66
C GLN A 634 -4.41 -10.14 20.08
N ASN A 635 -4.93 -11.29 20.53
CA ASN A 635 -4.60 -12.64 20.08
C ASN A 635 -3.10 -12.89 19.91
N SER A 636 -2.32 -12.49 20.92
CA SER A 636 -0.86 -12.59 20.89
C SER A 636 -0.31 -13.47 22.01
N LYS A 637 0.71 -14.25 21.68
CA LYS A 637 1.53 -15.03 22.61
C LYS A 637 2.71 -14.18 23.05
N ILE A 638 2.82 -13.91 24.36
CA ILE A 638 3.83 -13.00 24.93
C ILE A 638 4.94 -13.83 25.57
N GLN A 639 6.18 -13.61 25.11
CA GLN A 639 7.40 -14.25 25.59
C GLN A 639 8.30 -13.20 26.29
N GLY A 640 8.67 -13.47 27.53
CA GLY A 640 9.51 -12.60 28.36
C GLY A 640 10.85 -13.25 28.70
N PHE A 641 11.94 -12.51 28.54
CA PHE A 641 13.31 -13.00 28.71
C PHE A 641 14.06 -12.13 29.73
N LYS A 642 14.66 -12.76 30.74
CA LYS A 642 15.56 -12.08 31.71
C LYS A 642 16.94 -11.81 31.14
N GLU A 643 17.36 -12.60 30.16
CA GLU A 643 18.66 -12.54 29.51
C GLU A 643 18.47 -12.60 27.99
N LEU A 644 19.45 -12.11 27.21
CA LEU A 644 19.38 -12.08 25.74
C LEU A 644 19.73 -13.45 25.13
N ASN A 645 18.93 -14.46 25.46
CA ASN A 645 19.05 -15.83 24.95
C ASN A 645 17.85 -16.21 24.06
N ASN A 646 17.91 -17.40 23.48
CA ASN A 646 16.89 -17.90 22.53
C ASN A 646 15.67 -18.56 23.22
N THR A 647 15.75 -18.83 24.53
CA THR A 647 14.72 -19.57 25.26
C THR A 647 13.99 -18.65 26.24
N PRO A 648 12.67 -18.42 26.11
CA PRO A 648 11.94 -17.51 26.97
C PRO A 648 12.01 -17.94 28.44
N SER A 649 12.21 -16.96 29.33
CA SER A 649 12.10 -17.17 30.78
C SER A 649 10.65 -17.34 31.22
N TYR A 650 9.73 -16.71 30.48
CA TYR A 650 8.29 -16.69 30.70
C TYR A 650 7.56 -16.72 29.35
N GLN A 651 6.45 -17.43 29.27
CA GLN A 651 5.61 -17.50 28.08
C GLN A 651 4.15 -17.62 28.51
N THR A 652 3.25 -16.86 27.88
CA THR A 652 1.80 -17.00 28.02
C THR A 652 1.24 -18.02 27.02
N PRO A 653 0.00 -18.51 27.20
CA PRO A 653 -0.85 -18.89 26.06
C PRO A 653 -1.15 -17.66 25.17
N SER A 654 -1.99 -17.78 24.14
CA SER A 654 -2.52 -16.57 23.49
C SER A 654 -3.35 -15.76 24.49
N VAL A 655 -3.16 -14.44 24.51
CA VAL A 655 -3.89 -13.52 25.38
C VAL A 655 -4.43 -12.33 24.59
N THR A 656 -5.56 -11.81 25.06
CA THR A 656 -6.16 -10.56 24.57
C THR A 656 -6.58 -9.67 25.74
N GLY A 657 -6.36 -8.36 25.60
CA GLY A 657 -6.70 -7.32 26.55
C GLY A 657 -5.49 -6.46 26.94
N THR A 658 -5.70 -5.55 27.89
CA THR A 658 -4.72 -4.53 28.24
C THR A 658 -3.82 -4.92 29.41
N PHE A 659 -2.58 -4.43 29.40
CA PHE A 659 -1.73 -4.32 30.59
C PHE A 659 -0.88 -3.06 30.57
N LYS A 660 -0.36 -2.65 31.73
CA LYS A 660 0.59 -1.53 31.81
C LYS A 660 1.76 -1.81 32.74
N PHE A 661 2.90 -1.24 32.40
CA PHE A 661 4.06 -1.08 33.26
C PHE A 661 4.07 0.33 33.85
N ASN A 662 4.34 0.41 35.17
CA ASN A 662 4.62 1.66 35.88
C ASN A 662 5.72 1.38 36.89
N ARG A 663 6.97 1.73 36.53
CA ARG A 663 8.18 1.34 37.28
C ARG A 663 8.21 -0.18 37.50
N ASP A 664 8.59 -0.65 38.69
CA ASP A 664 8.64 -2.08 39.07
C ASP A 664 7.29 -2.80 39.14
N THR A 665 6.18 -2.09 38.91
CA THR A 665 4.81 -2.61 38.99
C THR A 665 4.21 -2.88 37.61
N THR A 666 3.51 -4.01 37.50
CA THR A 666 2.77 -4.41 36.30
C THR A 666 1.31 -4.62 36.69
N THR A 667 0.40 -4.09 35.88
CA THR A 667 -1.05 -4.25 36.08
C THR A 667 -1.68 -4.69 34.77
N ALA A 668 -1.98 -5.99 34.66
CA ALA A 668 -2.77 -6.56 33.58
C ALA A 668 -4.25 -6.71 33.95
N SER A 669 -5.09 -6.63 32.91
CA SER A 669 -6.53 -6.83 32.95
C SER A 669 -6.93 -8.28 33.27
N ASN A 670 -8.19 -8.47 33.68
CA ASN A 670 -8.70 -9.79 34.12
C ASN A 670 -8.67 -10.85 33.01
N SER A 671 -8.76 -10.49 31.73
CA SER A 671 -8.64 -11.45 30.62
C SER A 671 -7.23 -12.06 30.55
N ILE A 672 -6.20 -11.25 30.77
CA ILE A 672 -4.81 -11.70 30.83
C ILE A 672 -4.54 -12.48 32.14
N THR A 673 -4.93 -11.94 33.30
CA THR A 673 -4.59 -12.56 34.59
C THR A 673 -5.37 -13.85 34.87
N ASN A 674 -6.58 -14.02 34.35
CA ASN A 674 -7.28 -15.31 34.39
C ASN A 674 -6.56 -16.37 33.53
N SER A 675 -6.10 -15.98 32.33
CA SER A 675 -5.40 -16.85 31.38
C SER A 675 -3.97 -17.20 31.83
N TYR A 676 -3.29 -16.26 32.50
CA TYR A 676 -1.93 -16.44 33.02
C TYR A 676 -1.77 -15.76 34.39
N LYS A 677 -2.11 -16.50 35.46
CA LYS A 677 -2.20 -16.01 36.85
C LYS A 677 -0.94 -15.30 37.38
N ASN A 678 0.23 -15.63 36.85
CA ASN A 678 1.51 -15.06 37.25
C ASN A 678 1.97 -13.90 36.34
N PHE A 679 1.09 -13.27 35.56
CA PHE A 679 1.49 -12.22 34.61
C PHE A 679 2.20 -11.05 35.28
N ASN A 680 1.57 -10.42 36.29
CA ASN A 680 2.07 -9.22 36.97
C ASN A 680 3.37 -9.44 37.76
N SER A 681 3.72 -10.69 38.07
CA SER A 681 4.97 -11.07 38.76
C SER A 681 6.09 -11.45 37.80
N ASN A 682 5.77 -12.03 36.64
CA ASN A 682 6.73 -12.52 35.64
C ASN A 682 7.09 -11.48 34.56
N PHE A 683 6.11 -10.73 34.05
CA PHE A 683 6.34 -9.67 33.07
C PHE A 683 6.54 -8.34 33.79
N LYS A 684 7.69 -7.70 33.60
CA LYS A 684 8.12 -6.45 34.25
C LYS A 684 9.10 -5.68 33.37
N GLN A 685 9.31 -4.39 33.66
CA GLN A 685 10.33 -3.54 32.99
C GLN A 685 11.78 -4.06 33.12
N THR A 686 12.05 -4.98 34.05
CA THR A 686 13.35 -5.62 34.27
C THR A 686 13.63 -6.81 33.34
N LEU A 687 12.72 -7.18 32.43
CA LEU A 687 13.03 -8.09 31.32
C LEU A 687 13.98 -7.38 30.34
N LYS A 688 14.93 -8.14 29.77
CA LYS A 688 15.87 -7.65 28.73
C LYS A 688 15.34 -7.86 27.31
N ARG A 689 14.35 -8.73 27.13
CA ARG A 689 13.63 -8.87 25.87
C ARG A 689 12.18 -9.26 26.10
N MET A 690 11.30 -8.69 25.29
CA MET A 690 9.89 -9.07 25.19
C MET A 690 9.53 -9.29 23.72
N VAL A 691 8.90 -10.44 23.45
CA VAL A 691 8.46 -10.81 22.12
C VAL A 691 6.96 -11.06 22.14
N PHE A 692 6.23 -10.48 21.20
CA PHE A 692 4.81 -10.73 20.93
C PHE A 692 4.73 -11.39 19.55
N LYS A 693 3.90 -12.45 19.43
CA LYS A 693 3.61 -13.12 18.16
C LYS A 693 2.12 -13.39 18.07
N GLY A 694 1.53 -13.20 16.89
CA GLY A 694 0.17 -13.61 16.58
C GLY A 694 -0.01 -15.09 16.88
N SER A 695 -1.14 -15.42 17.50
CA SER A 695 -1.45 -16.75 17.98
C SER A 695 -2.95 -16.92 18.05
N PHE A 696 -3.54 -17.31 16.94
CA PHE A 696 -4.98 -17.55 16.82
C PHE A 696 -5.43 -18.85 17.51
N GLY A 697 -4.48 -19.74 17.74
CA GLY A 697 -4.71 -21.10 18.21
C GLY A 697 -4.70 -22.10 17.06
N ASP A 698 -4.33 -23.34 17.33
CA ASP A 698 -4.24 -24.40 16.33
C ASP A 698 -5.57 -25.18 16.28
N VAL A 699 -6.11 -25.42 15.08
CA VAL A 699 -7.26 -26.29 14.85
C VAL A 699 -6.86 -27.75 15.15
N GLU A 700 -7.62 -28.44 16.00
CA GLU A 700 -7.46 -29.89 16.18
C GLU A 700 -7.85 -30.62 14.89
N HIS A 701 -7.21 -31.76 14.58
CA HIS A 701 -7.51 -32.53 13.37
C HIS A 701 -8.99 -32.88 13.28
N VAL A 702 -9.64 -32.52 12.17
CA VAL A 702 -11.07 -32.78 11.91
C VAL A 702 -11.21 -33.57 10.62
N ASP A 703 -11.84 -34.74 10.76
CA ASP A 703 -12.39 -35.48 9.62
C ASP A 703 -13.72 -34.85 9.19
N VAL A 704 -13.88 -34.64 7.89
CA VAL A 704 -15.12 -34.18 7.25
C VAL A 704 -15.56 -35.23 6.23
N TYR A 705 -16.85 -35.55 6.17
CA TYR A 705 -17.43 -36.55 5.28
C TYR A 705 -18.46 -35.95 4.33
N ASP A 706 -18.63 -36.55 3.14
CA ASP A 706 -19.62 -36.13 2.13
C ASP A 706 -21.09 -36.34 2.56
N THR A 707 -21.30 -36.98 3.71
CA THR A 707 -22.59 -37.13 4.40
C THR A 707 -22.85 -36.07 5.48
N ASP A 708 -21.87 -35.24 5.84
CA ASP A 708 -21.96 -34.40 7.04
C ASP A 708 -22.92 -33.22 6.86
N ARG A 709 -23.93 -33.17 7.73
CA ARG A 709 -24.85 -32.03 7.89
C ARG A 709 -24.39 -31.05 8.97
N GLU A 710 -23.47 -31.48 9.83
CA GLU A 710 -22.92 -30.67 10.94
C GLU A 710 -21.47 -31.06 11.27
N VAL A 711 -20.51 -30.21 10.90
CA VAL A 711 -19.08 -30.37 11.25
C VAL A 711 -18.78 -29.62 12.55
N LYS A 712 -18.02 -30.24 13.45
CA LYS A 712 -17.58 -29.63 14.72
C LYS A 712 -16.06 -29.51 14.75
N VAL A 713 -15.58 -28.33 15.14
CA VAL A 713 -14.15 -28.02 15.22
C VAL A 713 -13.83 -27.54 16.64
N THR A 714 -12.72 -28.04 17.18
CA THR A 714 -12.10 -27.50 18.39
C THR A 714 -10.77 -26.85 18.00
N MET A 715 -10.45 -25.72 18.62
CA MET A 715 -9.15 -25.05 18.52
C MET A 715 -8.48 -24.99 19.90
N THR A 716 -7.15 -25.09 19.92
CA THR A 716 -6.32 -25.05 21.12
C THR A 716 -5.59 -23.71 21.25
N ASP A 717 -5.13 -23.34 22.44
CA ASP A 717 -4.42 -22.07 22.72
C ASP A 717 -5.17 -20.77 22.34
N VAL A 718 -6.49 -20.86 22.17
CA VAL A 718 -7.44 -19.79 21.79
C VAL A 718 -7.62 -18.73 22.89
N SER A 719 -7.74 -17.45 22.51
CA SER A 719 -8.04 -16.36 23.45
C SER A 719 -9.51 -16.34 23.90
N SER A 720 -9.81 -15.64 25.00
CA SER A 720 -11.15 -15.59 25.59
C SER A 720 -12.16 -14.65 24.89
N GLN A 721 -11.85 -14.13 23.70
CA GLN A 721 -12.77 -13.30 22.92
C GLN A 721 -13.61 -14.11 21.93
N PRO A 722 -14.84 -13.66 21.62
CA PRO A 722 -15.66 -14.26 20.57
C PRO A 722 -15.12 -13.89 19.18
N PHE A 723 -15.06 -14.87 18.31
CA PHE A 723 -14.82 -14.72 16.86
C PHE A 723 -15.58 -15.81 16.10
N LYS A 724 -15.74 -15.64 14.80
CA LYS A 724 -16.25 -16.67 13.88
C LYS A 724 -15.08 -17.39 13.20
N LEU A 725 -15.30 -18.65 12.89
CA LEU A 725 -14.49 -19.43 11.95
C LEU A 725 -15.36 -19.68 10.70
N THR A 726 -14.76 -19.67 9.52
CA THR A 726 -15.42 -19.89 8.23
C THR A 726 -14.85 -21.17 7.61
N MET A 727 -15.71 -22.16 7.36
CA MET A 727 -15.33 -23.38 6.64
C MET A 727 -15.55 -23.14 5.15
N ARG A 728 -14.52 -23.31 4.33
CA ARG A 728 -14.54 -23.05 2.88
C ARG A 728 -14.28 -24.31 2.09
N ASN A 729 -15.20 -24.68 1.21
CA ASN A 729 -14.96 -25.70 0.19
C ASN A 729 -14.28 -25.03 -1.00
N ILE A 730 -12.95 -25.06 -1.05
CA ILE A 730 -12.18 -24.38 -2.12
C ILE A 730 -12.26 -25.11 -3.46
N THR A 731 -12.83 -26.32 -3.51
CA THR A 731 -13.15 -27.01 -4.77
C THR A 731 -14.42 -26.45 -5.40
N THR A 732 -15.45 -26.11 -4.62
CA THR A 732 -16.73 -25.60 -5.11
C THR A 732 -16.91 -24.08 -5.01
N GLY A 733 -16.07 -23.41 -4.21
CA GLY A 733 -16.21 -21.99 -3.85
C GLY A 733 -17.20 -21.71 -2.73
N GLU A 734 -17.82 -22.74 -2.14
CA GLU A 734 -18.84 -22.56 -1.09
C GLU A 734 -18.22 -22.25 0.28
N SER A 735 -18.94 -21.52 1.12
CA SER A 735 -18.50 -21.10 2.45
C SER A 735 -19.61 -21.23 3.48
N PHE A 736 -19.26 -21.69 4.67
CA PHE A 736 -20.17 -21.95 5.79
C PHE A 736 -19.62 -21.26 7.05
N GLU A 737 -20.40 -20.36 7.67
CA GLU A 737 -20.01 -19.74 8.93
C GLU A 737 -20.21 -20.68 10.13
N SER A 738 -19.34 -20.56 11.14
CA SER A 738 -19.56 -21.18 12.44
C SER A 738 -20.68 -20.50 13.22
N LEU A 739 -21.50 -21.28 13.93
CA LEU A 739 -22.30 -20.79 15.05
C LEU A 739 -21.38 -20.20 16.13
N GLU A 740 -21.82 -19.13 16.81
CA GLU A 740 -21.01 -18.32 17.74
C GLU A 740 -20.21 -19.13 18.78
N ASN A 741 -18.93 -18.77 18.95
CA ASN A 741 -18.03 -19.31 19.98
C ASN A 741 -18.50 -18.98 21.40
N LYS A 742 -19.39 -19.80 21.97
CA LYS A 742 -19.93 -19.62 23.32
C LYS A 742 -19.05 -20.20 24.45
N ASN A 743 -18.03 -21.00 24.12
CA ASN A 743 -17.20 -21.71 25.12
C ASN A 743 -15.76 -21.97 24.63
N GLY A 744 -14.98 -20.90 24.40
CA GLY A 744 -13.52 -20.95 24.37
C GLY A 744 -12.89 -21.84 23.29
N GLY A 745 -13.24 -21.62 22.02
CA GLY A 745 -12.57 -22.26 20.88
C GLY A 745 -13.29 -23.50 20.35
N LYS A 746 -14.62 -23.59 20.51
CA LYS A 746 -15.44 -24.66 19.92
C LYS A 746 -16.44 -24.08 18.93
N PHE A 747 -16.41 -24.61 17.71
CA PHE A 747 -17.16 -24.13 16.56
C PHE A 747 -18.03 -25.25 16.00
N THR A 748 -19.14 -24.89 15.37
CA THR A 748 -20.04 -25.84 14.74
C THR A 748 -20.62 -25.22 13.47
N PHE A 749 -20.46 -25.92 12.36
CA PHE A 749 -20.85 -25.53 11.02
C PHE A 749 -22.08 -26.32 10.62
N LYS A 750 -23.10 -25.64 10.08
CA LYS A 750 -24.26 -26.30 9.47
C LYS A 750 -24.08 -26.38 7.97
N ILE A 751 -24.18 -27.58 7.44
CA ILE A 751 -23.93 -27.90 6.03
C ILE A 751 -25.27 -28.33 5.42
N PRO A 752 -25.78 -27.64 4.39
CA PRO A 752 -26.97 -28.08 3.65
C PRO A 752 -26.69 -29.40 2.91
N ASP A 753 -27.74 -30.20 2.70
CA ASP A 753 -27.63 -31.51 2.06
C ASP A 753 -26.93 -31.45 0.69
N ARG A 754 -26.01 -32.40 0.45
CA ARG A 754 -25.26 -32.57 -0.82
C ARG A 754 -24.39 -31.37 -1.21
N LYS A 755 -23.83 -30.64 -0.22
CA LYS A 755 -22.88 -29.52 -0.40
C LYS A 755 -21.39 -29.89 -0.24
N LEU A 756 -21.10 -31.16 0.03
CA LEU A 756 -19.75 -31.72 0.13
C LEU A 756 -19.67 -32.99 -0.72
N ASN A 757 -18.57 -33.17 -1.43
CA ASN A 757 -18.27 -34.34 -2.24
C ASN A 757 -16.93 -34.94 -1.81
N LYS A 758 -16.77 -36.25 -1.94
CA LYS A 758 -15.49 -36.93 -1.68
C LYS A 758 -14.37 -36.32 -2.55
N GLY A 759 -13.26 -35.95 -1.92
CA GLY A 759 -12.14 -35.28 -2.59
C GLY A 759 -12.22 -33.75 -2.63
N ASP A 760 -13.32 -33.13 -2.18
CA ASP A 760 -13.38 -31.69 -1.98
C ASP A 760 -12.35 -31.25 -0.93
N LYS A 761 -11.71 -30.10 -1.16
CA LYS A 761 -10.76 -29.50 -0.22
C LYS A 761 -11.46 -28.49 0.68
N ILE A 762 -11.26 -28.63 1.99
CA ILE A 762 -11.87 -27.79 3.01
C ILE A 762 -10.79 -27.01 3.75
N GLU A 763 -10.91 -25.69 3.78
CA GLU A 763 -10.08 -24.80 4.60
C GLU A 763 -10.91 -24.22 5.75
N PHE A 764 -10.29 -24.06 6.93
CA PHE A 764 -10.90 -23.38 8.08
C PHE A 764 -10.21 -22.05 8.33
N CYS A 765 -10.89 -20.95 8.02
CA CYS A 765 -10.31 -19.60 8.00
C CYS A 765 -11.01 -18.66 8.98
N LEU A 766 -10.22 -17.86 9.70
CA LEU A 766 -10.75 -16.77 10.51
C LEU A 766 -10.96 -15.54 9.64
N THR A 767 -12.23 -15.15 9.47
CA THR A 767 -12.59 -13.90 8.78
C THR A 767 -12.52 -12.74 9.77
N HIS A 768 -11.60 -11.82 9.53
CA HIS A 768 -11.37 -10.63 10.34
C HIS A 768 -11.85 -9.38 9.60
N ASN A 769 -12.77 -8.65 10.23
CA ASN A 769 -13.25 -7.37 9.74
C ASN A 769 -12.60 -6.24 10.57
N ASP A 770 -11.54 -5.62 10.05
CA ASP A 770 -11.01 -4.35 10.55
C ASP A 770 -11.73 -3.20 9.82
N ALA A 771 -11.83 -2.02 10.44
CA ALA A 771 -12.57 -0.87 9.91
C ALA A 771 -12.08 -0.35 8.54
N ASN A 772 -10.93 -0.83 8.07
CA ASN A 772 -10.34 -0.47 6.77
C ASN A 772 -10.10 -1.67 5.84
N GLN A 773 -10.11 -2.91 6.33
CA GLN A 773 -9.85 -4.12 5.53
C GLN A 773 -10.53 -5.36 6.15
N ASN A 774 -11.20 -6.16 5.30
CA ASN A 774 -11.55 -7.53 5.63
C ASN A 774 -10.43 -8.46 5.11
N TYR A 775 -10.04 -9.46 5.90
CA TYR A 775 -9.10 -10.51 5.47
C TYR A 775 -9.45 -11.85 6.10
N ASP A 776 -8.91 -12.92 5.53
CA ASP A 776 -9.03 -14.27 6.08
C ASP A 776 -7.65 -14.83 6.44
N GLU A 777 -7.59 -15.59 7.53
CA GLU A 777 -6.40 -16.37 7.91
C GLU A 777 -6.78 -17.85 8.06
N CYS A 778 -6.36 -18.67 7.10
CA CYS A 778 -6.68 -20.10 7.02
C CYS A 778 -5.69 -20.93 7.85
N LEU A 779 -6.21 -21.61 8.88
CA LEU A 779 -5.41 -22.23 9.94
C LEU A 779 -5.15 -23.72 9.73
N TYR A 780 -6.01 -24.39 8.96
CA TYR A 780 -5.96 -25.83 8.72
C TYR A 780 -6.75 -26.19 7.46
N ASP A 781 -6.21 -27.12 6.66
CA ASP A 781 -6.87 -27.72 5.51
C ASP A 781 -7.09 -29.23 5.71
N THR A 782 -8.16 -29.76 5.11
CA THR A 782 -8.50 -31.19 5.11
C THR A 782 -9.21 -31.57 3.80
N ILE A 783 -9.37 -32.87 3.56
CA ILE A 783 -10.04 -33.40 2.36
C ILE A 783 -11.27 -34.18 2.79
N VAL A 784 -12.42 -33.89 2.16
CA VAL A 784 -13.68 -34.58 2.41
C VAL A 784 -13.55 -36.07 2.06
N LYS A 785 -13.85 -36.92 3.05
CA LYS A 785 -13.87 -38.38 2.92
C LYS A 785 -15.24 -38.85 2.43
N GLY A 786 -15.28 -39.98 1.73
CA GLY A 786 -16.54 -40.62 1.36
C GLY A 786 -17.12 -41.46 2.50
N ASN A 787 -18.42 -41.31 2.77
CA ASN A 787 -19.19 -42.16 3.68
C ASN A 787 -20.61 -42.44 3.15
N ARG A 788 -20.91 -42.02 1.91
CA ARG A 788 -22.23 -42.11 1.30
C ARG A 788 -22.36 -43.37 0.43
N LEU A 789 -23.49 -44.06 0.60
CA LEU A 789 -23.95 -45.18 -0.23
C LEU A 789 -25.46 -44.96 -0.45
N GLU A 790 -25.89 -44.69 -1.69
CA GLU A 790 -27.32 -44.48 -2.01
C GLU A 790 -27.64 -44.81 -3.49
N ILE A 791 -28.93 -44.99 -3.80
CA ILE A 791 -29.41 -45.01 -5.19
C ILE A 791 -29.73 -43.55 -5.58
N ILE A 792 -29.10 -43.01 -6.64
CA ILE A 792 -29.26 -41.59 -6.99
C ILE A 792 -30.69 -41.28 -7.48
N ASN A 793 -31.17 -42.09 -8.43
CA ASN A 793 -32.53 -42.05 -8.98
C ASN A 793 -32.80 -43.34 -9.78
N VAL A 794 -34.08 -43.71 -9.91
CA VAL A 794 -34.55 -44.72 -10.87
C VAL A 794 -35.76 -44.14 -11.60
N ASN A 795 -35.69 -44.09 -12.94
CA ASN A 795 -36.77 -43.52 -13.75
C ASN A 795 -37.94 -44.52 -13.90
N ASP A 796 -39.18 -44.01 -13.98
CA ASP A 796 -40.38 -44.80 -14.28
C ASP A 796 -40.18 -45.64 -15.57
N ILE A 797 -40.49 -46.93 -15.49
CA ILE A 797 -40.28 -47.88 -16.59
C ILE A 797 -41.54 -47.93 -17.47
N VAL A 798 -41.47 -47.27 -18.64
CA VAL A 798 -42.56 -47.22 -19.62
C VAL A 798 -42.41 -48.34 -20.66
N PHE A 799 -43.47 -49.09 -20.91
CA PHE A 799 -43.51 -50.22 -21.85
C PHE A 799 -44.13 -49.83 -23.21
N GLU A 800 -43.93 -50.67 -24.21
CA GLU A 800 -44.52 -50.56 -25.55
C GLU A 800 -46.04 -50.86 -25.52
N ASP A 801 -46.82 -50.14 -26.34
CA ASP A 801 -48.25 -50.39 -26.50
C ASP A 801 -48.50 -51.78 -27.13
N THR A 802 -49.41 -52.58 -26.56
CA THR A 802 -49.65 -53.97 -27.00
C THR A 802 -51.08 -54.21 -27.46
N SER A 803 -51.24 -55.00 -28.54
CA SER A 803 -52.52 -55.56 -28.95
C SER A 803 -52.98 -56.68 -28.03
N ILE A 804 -54.28 -56.75 -27.75
CA ILE A 804 -54.91 -57.93 -27.14
C ILE A 804 -54.95 -59.04 -28.18
N ASP A 805 -54.05 -60.00 -28.05
CA ASP A 805 -53.95 -61.23 -28.84
C ASP A 805 -53.67 -62.44 -27.93
N ASN A 806 -53.94 -63.65 -28.43
CA ASN A 806 -53.66 -64.89 -27.73
C ASN A 806 -52.24 -65.38 -28.05
N ASN A 807 -51.25 -64.80 -27.39
CA ASN A 807 -49.85 -65.21 -27.46
C ASN A 807 -49.36 -65.55 -26.04
N PRO A 808 -49.36 -66.85 -25.64
CA PRO A 808 -49.14 -67.28 -24.26
C PRO A 808 -47.86 -66.83 -23.55
N ASN A 809 -46.86 -66.32 -24.26
CA ASN A 809 -45.59 -65.85 -23.68
C ASN A 809 -45.11 -64.55 -24.37
N LYS A 810 -46.02 -63.62 -24.70
CA LYS A 810 -45.65 -62.35 -25.34
C LYS A 810 -44.80 -61.53 -24.37
N VAL A 811 -43.56 -61.26 -24.77
CA VAL A 811 -42.72 -60.24 -24.14
C VAL A 811 -43.17 -58.88 -24.66
N ILE A 812 -43.33 -57.91 -23.76
CA ILE A 812 -43.61 -56.51 -24.09
C ILE A 812 -42.38 -55.72 -23.61
N HIS A 813 -41.70 -55.07 -24.55
CA HIS A 813 -40.44 -54.41 -24.27
C HIS A 813 -40.66 -53.02 -23.64
N ARG A 814 -39.58 -52.47 -23.07
CA ARG A 814 -39.53 -51.07 -22.69
C ARG A 814 -39.57 -50.20 -23.94
N LYS A 815 -40.29 -49.08 -23.85
CA LYS A 815 -40.43 -48.08 -24.93
C LYS A 815 -39.11 -47.36 -25.23
N ASN A 816 -38.22 -47.31 -24.24
CA ASN A 816 -36.82 -46.96 -24.42
C ASN A 816 -35.99 -48.25 -24.46
N ASP A 817 -35.10 -48.39 -25.45
CA ASP A 817 -34.25 -49.57 -25.60
C ASP A 817 -33.18 -49.72 -24.49
N THR A 818 -33.00 -48.70 -23.64
CA THR A 818 -32.16 -48.76 -22.44
C THR A 818 -32.90 -48.30 -21.19
N HIS A 819 -32.57 -48.91 -20.05
CA HIS A 819 -32.92 -48.43 -18.72
C HIS A 819 -31.68 -48.50 -17.84
N ASP A 820 -31.51 -47.52 -16.96
CA ASP A 820 -30.31 -47.29 -16.17
C ASP A 820 -30.65 -47.14 -14.69
N VAL A 821 -29.86 -47.79 -13.83
CA VAL A 821 -29.89 -47.62 -12.37
C VAL A 821 -28.47 -47.30 -11.89
N THR A 822 -28.33 -46.21 -11.12
CA THR A 822 -27.02 -45.73 -10.64
C THR A 822 -26.97 -45.74 -9.12
N VAL A 823 -26.03 -46.51 -8.57
CA VAL A 823 -25.65 -46.49 -7.15
C VAL A 823 -24.45 -45.56 -6.99
N TYR A 824 -24.52 -44.62 -6.05
CA TYR A 824 -23.38 -43.82 -5.60
C TYR A 824 -22.76 -44.47 -4.37
N ASN A 825 -21.44 -44.65 -4.34
CA ASN A 825 -20.73 -45.34 -3.27
C ASN A 825 -19.35 -44.67 -3.00
N SER A 826 -19.37 -43.47 -2.45
CA SER A 826 -18.14 -42.79 -2.02
C SER A 826 -17.47 -43.49 -0.83
N LYS A 827 -18.27 -44.21 -0.03
CA LYS A 827 -17.90 -45.02 1.14
C LYS A 827 -16.96 -46.20 0.83
N GLU A 828 -16.81 -46.60 -0.44
CA GLU A 828 -16.01 -47.76 -0.88
C GLU A 828 -16.42 -49.10 -0.23
N SER A 829 -17.67 -49.18 0.24
CA SER A 829 -18.23 -50.41 0.80
C SER A 829 -18.75 -51.35 -0.28
N ASN A 830 -18.64 -52.66 -0.07
CA ASN A 830 -19.40 -53.64 -0.85
C ASN A 830 -20.91 -53.39 -0.68
N PHE A 831 -21.68 -53.57 -1.75
CA PHE A 831 -23.14 -53.49 -1.73
C PHE A 831 -23.72 -54.55 -2.69
N ASN A 832 -24.99 -54.92 -2.46
CA ASN A 832 -25.83 -55.59 -3.45
C ASN A 832 -27.04 -54.69 -3.74
N LEU A 833 -27.43 -54.64 -5.00
CA LEU A 833 -28.65 -54.00 -5.50
C LEU A 833 -29.67 -55.09 -5.86
N SER A 834 -30.91 -54.92 -5.45
CA SER A 834 -32.02 -55.85 -5.71
C SER A 834 -33.32 -55.10 -6.00
N VAL A 835 -34.31 -55.83 -6.55
CA VAL A 835 -35.63 -55.29 -6.91
C VAL A 835 -36.74 -56.32 -6.64
N HIS A 836 -37.90 -55.82 -6.22
CA HIS A 836 -39.18 -56.53 -6.29
C HIS A 836 -40.30 -55.57 -6.71
N SER A 837 -41.50 -56.08 -6.93
CA SER A 837 -42.71 -55.27 -7.11
C SER A 837 -43.63 -55.40 -5.90
N GLU A 838 -44.30 -54.31 -5.50
CA GLU A 838 -45.27 -54.31 -4.39
C GLU A 838 -46.52 -55.17 -4.69
N GLY A 839 -46.73 -55.55 -5.94
CA GLY A 839 -47.84 -56.38 -6.38
C GLY A 839 -47.97 -56.44 -7.91
N PRO A 840 -48.98 -57.15 -8.43
CA PRO A 840 -49.18 -57.33 -9.86
C PRO A 840 -49.48 -56.01 -10.58
N LEU A 841 -49.27 -55.98 -11.89
CA LEU A 841 -49.69 -54.86 -12.76
C LEU A 841 -51.22 -54.67 -12.68
N LYS A 842 -51.67 -53.49 -12.25
CA LYS A 842 -53.10 -53.18 -12.06
C LYS A 842 -53.58 -52.17 -13.09
N ASN A 843 -54.75 -52.41 -13.68
CA ASN A 843 -55.39 -51.49 -14.60
C ASN A 843 -55.80 -50.21 -13.84
N ILE A 844 -55.50 -49.02 -14.38
CA ILE A 844 -55.77 -47.76 -13.65
C ILE A 844 -57.26 -47.38 -13.64
N GLN A 845 -58.10 -48.03 -14.47
CA GLN A 845 -59.53 -47.71 -14.63
C GLN A 845 -60.45 -48.75 -13.98
N ASN A 846 -59.95 -49.94 -13.64
CA ASN A 846 -60.73 -51.04 -13.06
C ASN A 846 -59.84 -52.01 -12.28
N ALA A 847 -60.41 -52.85 -11.42
CA ALA A 847 -59.66 -53.78 -10.57
C ALA A 847 -59.13 -55.05 -11.30
N SER A 848 -58.79 -54.95 -12.59
CA SER A 848 -58.12 -56.05 -13.33
C SER A 848 -56.63 -56.04 -13.04
N GLU A 849 -56.10 -57.19 -12.64
CA GLU A 849 -54.68 -57.39 -12.31
C GLU A 849 -54.06 -58.44 -13.25
N LEU A 850 -52.82 -58.21 -13.66
CA LEU A 850 -51.99 -59.14 -14.42
C LEU A 850 -50.92 -59.70 -13.47
N ASN A 851 -51.20 -60.90 -12.92
CA ASN A 851 -50.30 -61.62 -12.01
C ASN A 851 -49.21 -62.38 -12.76
N ASP A 852 -48.04 -62.52 -12.12
CA ASP A 852 -46.83 -63.17 -12.62
C ASP A 852 -46.42 -62.66 -14.01
N ALA A 853 -46.55 -61.33 -14.20
CA ALA A 853 -46.36 -60.63 -15.47
C ALA A 853 -45.05 -59.84 -15.54
N LEU A 854 -44.54 -59.34 -14.41
CA LEU A 854 -43.27 -58.60 -14.30
C LEU A 854 -42.09 -59.54 -14.02
N TYR A 855 -41.03 -59.41 -14.82
CA TYR A 855 -39.82 -60.21 -14.70
C TYR A 855 -38.55 -59.35 -14.75
N LEU A 856 -37.55 -59.72 -13.95
CA LEU A 856 -36.16 -59.37 -14.21
C LEU A 856 -35.60 -60.36 -15.22
N VAL A 857 -35.04 -59.84 -16.31
CA VAL A 857 -34.40 -60.62 -17.38
C VAL A 857 -32.90 -60.35 -17.41
N GLN A 858 -32.10 -61.40 -17.24
CA GLN A 858 -30.63 -61.33 -17.25
C GLN A 858 -30.08 -62.58 -17.93
N ASN A 859 -29.15 -62.44 -18.87
CA ASN A 859 -28.58 -63.59 -19.61
C ASN A 859 -29.68 -64.48 -20.26
N GLY A 860 -30.80 -63.88 -20.68
CA GLY A 860 -31.97 -64.57 -21.23
C GLY A 860 -32.84 -65.34 -20.23
N GLN A 861 -32.53 -65.32 -18.92
CA GLN A 861 -33.35 -65.96 -17.88
C GLN A 861 -34.39 -64.98 -17.32
N PHE A 862 -35.66 -65.39 -17.32
CA PHE A 862 -36.79 -64.65 -16.74
C PHE A 862 -37.00 -65.08 -15.29
N LYS A 863 -36.81 -64.16 -14.32
CA LYS A 863 -37.10 -64.36 -12.90
C LYS A 863 -38.27 -63.45 -12.49
N SER A 864 -39.30 -63.98 -11.82
CA SER A 864 -40.44 -63.17 -11.37
C SER A 864 -39.98 -62.19 -10.29
N ILE A 865 -40.45 -60.94 -10.36
CA ILE A 865 -40.24 -59.93 -9.31
C ILE A 865 -41.51 -59.63 -8.50
N GLU A 866 -42.64 -60.28 -8.84
CA GLU A 866 -43.89 -60.22 -8.05
C GLU A 866 -43.90 -61.27 -6.92
N SER A 867 -43.12 -62.34 -7.07
CA SER A 867 -43.15 -63.51 -6.17
C SER A 867 -42.08 -63.47 -5.06
N GLU A 868 -40.91 -62.89 -5.35
CA GLU A 868 -39.76 -62.78 -4.44
C GLU A 868 -38.81 -61.64 -4.89
N GLU A 869 -37.88 -61.24 -4.02
CA GLU A 869 -36.87 -60.22 -4.33
C GLU A 869 -35.73 -60.79 -5.19
N GLN A 870 -35.42 -60.11 -6.30
CA GLN A 870 -34.41 -60.54 -7.26
C GLN A 870 -33.17 -59.64 -7.22
N MET A 871 -31.99 -60.25 -7.12
CA MET A 871 -30.71 -59.53 -7.18
C MET A 871 -30.45 -59.00 -8.60
N ILE A 872 -30.16 -57.70 -8.68
CA ILE A 872 -29.74 -57.00 -9.91
C ILE A 872 -28.24 -57.19 -10.12
N GLY A 873 -27.44 -56.98 -9.08
CA GLY A 873 -25.99 -57.08 -9.14
C GLY A 873 -25.31 -56.49 -7.91
N THR A 874 -23.98 -56.52 -7.90
CA THR A 874 -23.15 -56.13 -6.76
C THR A 874 -22.12 -55.07 -7.15
N HIS A 875 -21.42 -54.54 -6.15
CA HIS A 875 -20.23 -53.70 -6.29
C HIS A 875 -19.23 -54.15 -7.38
N ASN A 876 -19.09 -55.46 -7.61
CA ASN A 876 -18.05 -56.02 -8.48
C ASN A 876 -18.53 -56.32 -9.90
N ASP A 877 -19.82 -56.23 -10.19
CA ASP A 877 -20.41 -56.61 -11.48
C ASP A 877 -20.37 -55.48 -12.53
N VAL A 878 -20.14 -54.24 -12.10
CA VAL A 878 -20.00 -53.07 -12.97
C VAL A 878 -18.71 -52.31 -12.65
N LYS A 879 -18.00 -51.85 -13.68
CA LYS A 879 -16.87 -50.93 -13.47
C LYS A 879 -17.42 -49.53 -13.13
N PRO A 880 -17.01 -48.91 -12.02
CA PRO A 880 -17.50 -47.58 -11.68
C PRO A 880 -16.89 -46.47 -12.55
N ASP A 881 -17.63 -45.36 -12.62
CA ASP A 881 -17.20 -44.07 -13.14
C ASP A 881 -17.15 -43.05 -11.98
N ASN A 882 -15.94 -42.74 -11.52
CA ASN A 882 -15.68 -42.16 -10.20
C ASN A 882 -16.36 -43.00 -9.10
N ASP A 883 -17.19 -42.41 -8.24
CA ASP A 883 -17.94 -43.13 -7.20
C ASP A 883 -19.31 -43.70 -7.68
N ASN A 884 -19.61 -43.65 -8.99
CA ASN A 884 -20.89 -44.11 -9.56
C ASN A 884 -20.80 -45.52 -10.16
N TYR A 885 -21.66 -46.41 -9.71
CA TYR A 885 -21.81 -47.78 -10.18
C TYR A 885 -23.10 -47.88 -11.00
N LYS A 886 -22.97 -47.94 -12.33
CA LYS A 886 -24.09 -47.85 -13.26
C LYS A 886 -24.46 -49.22 -13.85
N PHE A 887 -25.67 -49.67 -13.56
CA PHE A 887 -26.28 -50.86 -14.16
C PHE A 887 -27.15 -50.43 -15.35
N THR A 888 -26.81 -50.91 -16.55
CA THR A 888 -27.46 -50.55 -17.81
C THR A 888 -28.07 -51.79 -18.48
N PHE A 889 -29.37 -51.74 -18.78
CA PHE A 889 -30.12 -52.85 -19.36
C PHE A 889 -30.57 -52.54 -20.79
N GLY A 890 -29.98 -53.22 -21.78
CA GLY A 890 -30.41 -53.18 -23.19
C GLY A 890 -31.81 -53.78 -23.39
N LYS A 891 -32.40 -53.64 -24.59
CA LYS A 891 -33.85 -53.87 -24.88
C LYS A 891 -34.42 -55.21 -24.37
N ASP A 892 -33.62 -56.26 -24.38
CA ASP A 892 -34.02 -57.63 -24.05
C ASP A 892 -33.65 -58.05 -22.61
N GLU A 893 -33.14 -57.13 -21.78
CA GLU A 893 -32.70 -57.36 -20.40
C GLU A 893 -33.35 -56.37 -19.40
N GLY A 894 -33.07 -56.52 -18.11
CA GLY A 894 -33.66 -55.68 -17.06
C GLY A 894 -35.14 -56.02 -16.84
N ILE A 895 -35.95 -55.02 -16.45
CA ILE A 895 -37.37 -55.25 -16.14
C ILE A 895 -38.18 -55.32 -17.44
N LEU A 896 -38.85 -56.45 -17.67
CA LEU A 896 -39.69 -56.71 -18.84
C LEU A 896 -41.03 -57.34 -18.41
N ILE A 897 -42.08 -57.10 -19.20
CA ILE A 897 -43.37 -57.77 -19.03
C ILE A 897 -43.39 -59.02 -19.91
N ARG A 898 -43.83 -60.16 -19.36
CA ARG A 898 -44.13 -61.37 -20.12
C ARG A 898 -45.47 -61.94 -19.69
N THR A 899 -46.47 -61.86 -20.56
CA THR A 899 -47.85 -62.32 -20.27
C THR A 899 -48.57 -62.80 -21.54
N ASN A 900 -49.79 -63.31 -21.40
CA ASN A 900 -50.69 -63.52 -22.53
C ASN A 900 -51.68 -62.35 -22.62
N PRO A 901 -51.62 -61.46 -23.64
CA PRO A 901 -52.44 -60.25 -23.66
C PRO A 901 -53.96 -60.48 -23.64
N ILE A 902 -54.44 -61.67 -24.04
CA ILE A 902 -55.85 -62.06 -23.91
C ILE A 902 -56.34 -62.11 -22.44
N ASN A 903 -55.43 -62.13 -21.47
CA ASN A 903 -55.76 -62.04 -20.04
C ASN A 903 -55.96 -60.58 -19.57
N ALA A 904 -55.61 -59.58 -20.40
CA ALA A 904 -55.71 -58.16 -20.04
C ALA A 904 -57.08 -57.57 -20.43
N THR A 905 -57.52 -56.57 -19.67
CA THR A 905 -58.62 -55.66 -20.05
C THR A 905 -58.02 -54.45 -20.75
N ILE A 906 -58.65 -53.91 -21.79
CA ILE A 906 -58.17 -52.70 -22.48
C ILE A 906 -58.01 -51.56 -21.46
N GLY A 907 -56.82 -50.96 -21.40
CA GLY A 907 -56.50 -49.82 -20.54
C GLY A 907 -55.00 -49.73 -20.22
N GLU A 908 -54.63 -48.68 -19.49
CA GLU A 908 -53.28 -48.49 -18.96
C GLU A 908 -53.11 -49.29 -17.65
N TYR A 909 -51.91 -49.84 -17.43
CA TYR A 909 -51.55 -50.64 -16.27
C TYR A 909 -50.34 -50.05 -15.54
N LYS A 910 -50.36 -50.04 -14.20
CA LYS A 910 -49.22 -49.62 -13.35
C LYS A 910 -48.97 -50.60 -12.20
N ALA A 911 -47.71 -50.67 -11.78
CA ALA A 911 -47.25 -51.31 -10.55
C ALA A 911 -46.14 -50.42 -9.93
N THR A 912 -45.84 -50.63 -8.65
CA THR A 912 -44.67 -50.04 -7.99
C THR A 912 -43.50 -51.03 -8.02
N LEU A 913 -42.28 -50.55 -8.24
CA LEU A 913 -41.07 -51.32 -8.04
C LEU A 913 -40.32 -50.79 -6.82
N VAL A 914 -39.95 -51.68 -5.90
CA VAL A 914 -39.12 -51.39 -4.73
C VAL A 914 -37.71 -51.85 -5.05
N TRP A 915 -36.77 -50.91 -4.96
CA TRP A 915 -35.33 -51.17 -5.14
C TRP A 915 -34.67 -51.13 -3.77
N THR A 916 -33.77 -52.08 -3.52
CA THR A 916 -33.11 -52.25 -2.21
C THR A 916 -31.60 -52.24 -2.41
N LEU A 917 -30.89 -51.57 -1.50
CA LEU A 917 -29.43 -51.45 -1.51
C LEU A 917 -28.88 -51.94 -0.16
N THR A 918 -28.03 -52.97 -0.17
CA THR A 918 -27.49 -53.55 1.08
C THR A 918 -26.63 -52.51 1.83
N ASP A 919 -26.88 -52.35 3.13
CA ASP A 919 -26.23 -51.38 4.04
C ASP A 919 -26.29 -49.89 3.59
N GLY A 920 -27.23 -49.57 2.69
CA GLY A 920 -27.66 -48.21 2.35
C GLY A 920 -28.92 -47.77 3.12
N PRO A 921 -29.28 -46.47 3.06
CA PRO A 921 -30.50 -45.91 3.61
C PRO A 921 -31.72 -46.05 2.67
#